data_AF-A0A1V3NB15-F1
#
_entry.id   AF-A0A1V3NB15-F1
#
_cell.length_a   1.000
_cell.length_b   1.000
_cell.length_c   1.000
_cell.angle_alpha   90.00
_cell.angle_beta   90.00
_cell.angle_gamma   90.00
#
_symmetry.space_group_name_H-M   'P 1'
#
loop_
_entity.id
_entity.type
_entity.pdbx_description
1 polymer ?
#
loop_
_entity_poly.entity_id
_entity_poly.type
_entity_poly.pdbx_seq_one_letter_code
_entity_poly.pdbx_strand_id
1 'polypeptide(L)'
;MMLQSMRKLAALTGMAVLWAAAPIHAEPQTPDQGALDRVQPNTWVVLSEEATGVREAYSPAFYYVPSLDRFVLSGGIARDSQHFDTEMFDAATRQWLNAYPDHAPYRKSSGPTDASSTPRSNPPFIVDEAGVSRIRMDDRVVGYSTGSHLFHQYAYNPDAGRLYAYFMDVTATYDPERREWQPLDVEKFTRTEQRSFHHIYGSMAHDPVNNQILSVGGTSVEDGGSPGVWAFDIASGRWERVISGSEAFRQAGGQAEALRREVRALVNRARNRFYVTESESDARRNLAAAAEVLADDVGRLAERLPTLGLGGSEAVSASVAVREAKALRSALEAGLGELEGAVARRTLLRLQEADDAAWRMARALDSEPIGRGFSQMATDRERGKIVLFGGSRVDGFLSDTWVYDLRTQTWEQRWPENRPSPRAGHTLAWLPQSRKIALWGGEIRNVGPQGDAEHHRELWIYDVERNDWRLLGRYEDGPLGSDIPGAVNDRDQLVVVSRGSRDWRDGDAYRARVTWGMQIDPDVGDSTLQNRGDSEPVAYGLTPGHYDRTVNPDTDAMAAWLDELPPNSWRLLPAPQVTTTRRAWGTMPYDSHRHQLLKWGGGHGTYIGTDLAHYSLRSGTWSIGYPAEDMPTRGFYAMAVQTFNNRPQVPNHVWDAAAYDPVSRKGIWMSNDAVWIYDPAIREWEYPPAPLPHPRANIMRISFASTPRGVVAWSVGRLYLLDATEGEWRELPVRRGELGGAHGDRTGMAYDSIRNSLWMGWAGRDIGRQSPRLLRYDMDDGSLERLNPPPSGIRMRETVHVPEIDMLVNIVRVRNGDEVGNLAYDIRNRRWVGLALPFDGEEQYITEGRYWGTRHTRTLHYDQELGVLIFHFTSDEIGVARLDPDSLETFELPEQGGS
;
A
#
# COMPACT_ATOMS: atom_id res chain seq x y z
N MET A 1 21.54 -24.45 -24.76
CA MET A 1 21.67 -25.17 -26.05
C MET A 1 20.33 -25.28 -26.79
N MET A 2 19.43 -24.29 -26.66
CA MET A 2 18.06 -24.31 -27.18
C MET A 2 17.71 -23.03 -27.97
N LEU A 3 18.73 -22.28 -28.43
CA LEU A 3 18.57 -21.08 -29.26
C LEU A 3 19.13 -21.23 -30.70
N GLN A 4 19.71 -22.39 -31.05
CA GLN A 4 20.24 -22.65 -32.40
C GLN A 4 19.28 -23.44 -33.31
N SER A 5 18.14 -23.93 -32.79
CA SER A 5 17.22 -24.79 -33.54
C SER A 5 16.04 -24.07 -34.20
N MET A 6 15.79 -22.78 -33.89
CA MET A 6 14.66 -22.03 -34.45
C MET A 6 14.98 -21.24 -35.73
N ARG A 7 16.24 -21.16 -36.16
CA ARG A 7 16.63 -20.44 -37.39
C ARG A 7 16.62 -21.26 -38.68
N LYS A 8 16.09 -22.49 -38.67
CA LYS A 8 16.09 -23.38 -39.85
C LYS A 8 14.71 -23.86 -40.34
N LEU A 9 13.60 -23.32 -39.83
CA LEU A 9 12.24 -23.75 -40.22
C LEU A 9 11.43 -22.75 -41.06
N ALA A 10 12.04 -21.68 -41.58
CA ALA A 10 11.34 -20.65 -42.37
C ALA A 10 11.76 -20.63 -43.85
N ALA A 11 12.04 -21.81 -44.43
CA ALA A 11 12.41 -21.95 -45.84
C ALA A 11 11.68 -23.14 -46.47
N LEU A 12 10.34 -23.15 -46.47
CA LEU A 12 9.52 -24.06 -47.28
C LEU A 12 8.01 -23.73 -47.12
N THR A 13 7.57 -22.59 -47.65
CA THR A 13 6.17 -22.36 -48.07
C THR A 13 6.13 -21.09 -48.91
N GLY A 14 6.22 -21.26 -50.22
CA GLY A 14 6.03 -20.16 -51.18
C GLY A 14 4.55 -19.76 -51.20
N MET A 15 4.25 -18.59 -50.66
CA MET A 15 3.05 -17.82 -51.01
C MET A 15 3.44 -16.35 -51.05
N ALA A 16 3.47 -15.80 -52.26
CA ALA A 16 3.74 -14.39 -52.50
C ALA A 16 2.56 -13.56 -52.00
N VAL A 17 2.76 -12.80 -50.92
CA VAL A 17 1.90 -11.68 -50.54
C VAL A 17 2.61 -10.41 -50.98
N LEU A 18 2.02 -9.72 -51.95
CA LEU A 18 2.40 -8.36 -52.35
C LEU A 18 2.22 -7.42 -51.15
N TRP A 19 3.32 -7.15 -50.44
CA TRP A 19 3.41 -6.00 -49.55
C TRP A 19 3.68 -4.78 -50.44
N ALA A 20 2.66 -3.95 -50.65
CA ALA A 20 2.91 -2.56 -50.98
C ALA A 20 3.71 -1.97 -49.80
N ALA A 21 4.94 -1.55 -50.05
CA ALA A 21 5.76 -0.86 -49.08
C ALA A 21 5.07 0.48 -48.74
N ALA A 22 4.31 0.50 -47.65
CA ALA A 22 4.04 1.74 -46.94
C ALA A 22 5.38 2.20 -46.35
N PRO A 23 5.77 3.47 -46.51
CA PRO A 23 7.06 3.95 -46.03
C PRO A 23 7.14 3.77 -44.51
N ILE A 24 8.12 2.97 -44.10
CA ILE A 24 8.53 2.76 -42.72
C ILE A 24 9.25 4.02 -42.25
N HIS A 25 8.74 4.59 -41.15
CA HIS A 25 9.34 5.64 -40.32
C HIS A 25 9.65 6.95 -41.08
N ALA A 26 8.69 7.87 -41.05
CA ALA A 26 9.07 9.27 -41.09
C ALA A 26 9.92 9.54 -39.85
N GLU A 27 11.17 9.99 -40.05
CA GLU A 27 11.90 10.70 -39.00
C GLU A 27 10.98 11.78 -38.41
N PRO A 28 11.00 12.04 -37.09
CA PRO A 28 10.27 13.17 -36.54
C PRO A 28 10.72 14.41 -37.30
N GLN A 29 9.84 14.98 -38.11
CA GLN A 29 10.12 16.26 -38.73
C GLN A 29 10.34 17.23 -37.58
N THR A 30 11.54 17.78 -37.42
CA THR A 30 11.72 19.03 -36.66
C THR A 30 10.88 20.08 -37.38
N PRO A 31 9.71 20.47 -36.85
CA PRO A 31 8.87 21.43 -37.53
C PRO A 31 9.57 22.78 -37.46
N ASP A 32 9.40 23.59 -38.50
CA ASP A 32 9.74 25.01 -38.50
C ASP A 32 9.11 25.66 -37.25
N GLN A 33 9.95 25.98 -36.26
CA GLN A 33 9.56 26.15 -34.85
C GLN A 33 8.97 27.53 -34.57
N GLY A 34 7.70 27.76 -34.93
CA GLY A 34 6.93 28.93 -34.51
C GLY A 34 6.77 29.04 -32.99
N ALA A 35 6.51 30.26 -32.49
CA ALA A 35 5.97 30.45 -31.13
C ALA A 35 4.67 29.62 -30.95
N LEU A 36 4.37 29.16 -29.73
CA LEU A 36 3.16 28.35 -29.44
C LEU A 36 1.88 28.99 -30.01
N ASP A 37 1.83 30.32 -30.03
CA ASP A 37 0.77 31.17 -30.56
C ASP A 37 0.52 31.01 -32.08
N ARG A 38 1.43 30.34 -32.81
CA ARG A 38 1.38 30.14 -34.27
C ARG A 38 1.07 28.70 -34.67
N VAL A 39 0.94 27.80 -33.70
CA VAL A 39 0.61 26.38 -33.92
C VAL A 39 -0.90 26.21 -33.77
N GLN A 40 -1.48 25.21 -34.44
CA GLN A 40 -2.88 24.87 -34.24
C GLN A 40 -3.14 24.66 -32.73
N PRO A 41 -4.20 25.27 -32.16
CA PRO A 41 -4.54 25.06 -30.77
C PRO A 41 -4.73 23.58 -30.44
N ASN A 42 -4.51 23.23 -29.18
CA ASN A 42 -4.61 21.87 -28.67
C ASN A 42 -3.70 20.89 -29.43
N THR A 43 -2.49 21.32 -29.79
CA THR A 43 -1.48 20.47 -30.43
C THR A 43 -0.19 20.48 -29.60
N TRP A 44 0.39 19.29 -29.37
CA TRP A 44 1.65 19.15 -28.67
C TRP A 44 2.85 19.55 -29.53
N VAL A 45 3.77 20.31 -28.95
CA VAL A 45 5.03 20.71 -29.57
C VAL A 45 6.18 20.44 -28.61
N VAL A 46 7.28 19.86 -29.10
CA VAL A 46 8.53 19.77 -28.34
C VAL A 46 9.16 21.17 -28.27
N LEU A 47 9.30 21.70 -27.06
CA LEU A 47 9.97 22.98 -26.83
C LEU A 47 11.46 22.79 -26.61
N SER A 48 11.86 21.78 -25.83
CA SER A 48 13.26 21.48 -25.54
C SER A 48 13.45 19.99 -25.29
N GLU A 49 14.62 19.47 -25.65
CA GLU A 49 15.06 18.12 -25.32
C GLU A 49 16.50 18.18 -24.79
N GLU A 50 16.71 17.67 -23.59
CA GLU A 50 18.01 17.58 -22.94
C GLU A 50 18.34 16.13 -22.63
N ALA A 51 19.59 15.72 -22.83
CA ALA A 51 20.03 14.33 -22.62
C ALA A 51 19.92 13.84 -21.16
N THR A 52 19.84 14.78 -20.21
CA THR A 52 19.71 14.52 -18.77
C THR A 52 18.76 15.53 -18.12
N GLY A 53 18.49 15.38 -16.82
CA GLY A 53 17.69 16.34 -16.04
C GLY A 53 16.23 15.92 -15.81
N VAL A 54 15.86 14.72 -16.26
CA VAL A 54 14.58 14.12 -15.94
C VAL A 54 14.49 13.82 -14.45
N ARG A 55 13.30 13.98 -13.87
CA ARG A 55 13.02 13.68 -12.47
C ARG A 55 12.08 12.46 -12.42
N GLU A 56 12.27 11.55 -11.46
CA GLU A 56 11.37 10.41 -11.28
C GLU A 56 9.92 10.90 -11.09
N ALA A 57 8.99 10.11 -11.61
CA ALA A 57 7.56 10.25 -11.36
C ALA A 57 7.30 10.28 -9.83
N TYR A 58 6.22 10.94 -9.41
CA TYR A 58 5.84 11.31 -8.02
C TYR A 58 6.20 12.76 -7.61
N SER A 59 6.15 13.63 -8.62
CA SER A 59 5.91 15.08 -8.60
C SER A 59 6.93 15.97 -7.87
N PRO A 60 7.96 16.47 -8.58
CA PRO A 60 8.55 17.77 -8.26
C PRO A 60 7.49 18.89 -8.24
N ALA A 61 7.78 20.02 -7.60
CA ALA A 61 7.01 21.24 -7.81
C ALA A 61 7.22 21.74 -9.24
N PHE A 62 6.14 21.98 -9.97
CA PHE A 62 6.19 22.63 -11.27
C PHE A 62 5.07 23.67 -11.39
N TYR A 63 5.45 24.93 -11.54
CA TYR A 63 4.53 26.06 -11.49
C TYR A 63 5.06 27.23 -12.32
N TYR A 64 4.17 28.14 -12.68
CA TYR A 64 4.52 29.35 -13.43
C TYR A 64 4.65 30.55 -12.49
N VAL A 65 5.66 31.39 -12.75
CA VAL A 65 5.98 32.63 -12.03
C VAL A 65 5.73 33.82 -12.95
N PRO A 66 4.61 34.56 -12.81
CA PRO A 66 4.25 35.66 -13.69
C PRO A 66 5.27 36.80 -13.74
N SER A 67 5.87 37.19 -12.60
CA SER A 67 6.82 38.31 -12.55
C SER A 67 8.10 38.06 -13.36
N LEU A 68 8.43 36.79 -13.57
CA LEU A 68 9.60 36.37 -14.35
C LEU A 68 9.24 35.88 -15.76
N ASP A 69 7.97 35.62 -16.05
CA ASP A 69 7.52 34.84 -17.22
C ASP A 69 8.31 33.53 -17.36
N ARG A 70 8.42 32.78 -16.26
CA ARG A 70 9.19 31.51 -16.19
C ARG A 70 8.39 30.41 -15.53
N PHE A 71 8.61 29.18 -15.98
CA PHE A 71 8.19 27.99 -15.25
C PHE A 71 9.32 27.56 -14.31
N VAL A 72 9.01 27.10 -13.11
CA VAL A 72 10.00 26.65 -12.13
C VAL A 72 9.78 25.18 -11.82
N LEU A 73 10.86 24.38 -11.86
CA LEU A 73 10.89 22.98 -11.51
C LEU A 73 11.77 22.77 -10.27
N SER A 74 11.19 22.32 -9.16
CA SER A 74 11.86 22.20 -7.85
C SER A 74 11.66 20.83 -7.19
N GLY A 75 12.70 20.28 -6.58
CA GLY A 75 12.64 18.98 -5.87
C GLY A 75 12.44 17.77 -6.78
N GLY A 76 12.04 16.62 -6.23
CA GLY A 76 11.95 15.35 -6.97
C GLY A 76 13.26 14.54 -6.97
N ILE A 77 13.21 13.30 -7.45
CA ILE A 77 14.39 12.42 -7.47
C ILE A 77 15.06 12.45 -8.84
N ALA A 78 16.39 12.57 -8.87
CA ALA A 78 17.19 12.46 -10.09
C ALA A 78 18.24 11.36 -9.96
N ARG A 79 18.28 10.44 -10.94
CA ARG A 79 19.25 9.33 -11.02
C ARG A 79 20.42 9.66 -11.92
N ASP A 80 21.64 9.64 -11.37
CA ASP A 80 22.88 9.98 -12.08
C ASP A 80 22.86 11.38 -12.75
N SER A 81 24.01 12.03 -12.96
CA SER A 81 24.09 13.32 -13.70
C SER A 81 23.07 14.39 -13.27
N GLN A 82 22.90 14.58 -11.95
CA GLN A 82 21.88 15.46 -11.38
C GLN A 82 22.00 16.89 -11.90
N HIS A 83 20.87 17.47 -12.29
CA HIS A 83 20.75 18.90 -12.52
C HIS A 83 20.60 19.65 -11.18
N PHE A 84 20.50 20.98 -11.25
CA PHE A 84 20.13 21.78 -10.08
C PHE A 84 18.75 21.32 -9.55
N ASP A 85 18.61 21.26 -8.23
CA ASP A 85 17.36 20.87 -7.56
C ASP A 85 16.21 21.84 -7.84
N THR A 86 16.54 23.09 -8.12
CA THR A 86 15.62 24.10 -8.63
C THR A 86 16.15 24.69 -9.95
N GLU A 87 15.32 24.63 -11.00
CA GLU A 87 15.61 25.13 -12.34
C GLU A 87 14.43 25.96 -12.86
N MET A 88 14.70 26.93 -13.73
CA MET A 88 13.71 27.74 -14.43
C MET A 88 13.69 27.41 -15.91
N PHE A 89 12.50 27.26 -16.49
CA PHE A 89 12.31 27.14 -17.93
C PHE A 89 11.73 28.42 -18.51
N ASP A 90 12.39 28.94 -19.52
CA ASP A 90 11.94 30.04 -20.35
C ASP A 90 11.27 29.50 -21.61
N ALA A 91 9.95 29.61 -21.70
CA ALA A 91 9.21 29.13 -22.86
C ALA A 91 9.49 29.93 -24.14
N ALA A 92 9.94 31.19 -24.03
CA ALA A 92 10.24 32.03 -25.19
C ALA A 92 11.59 31.66 -25.80
N THR A 93 12.62 31.47 -24.96
CA THR A 93 13.96 31.07 -25.43
C THR A 93 14.15 29.56 -25.51
N ARG A 94 13.23 28.78 -24.93
CA ARG A 94 13.24 27.32 -24.84
C ARG A 94 14.46 26.77 -24.08
N GLN A 95 14.88 27.49 -23.05
CA GLN A 95 16.06 27.15 -22.28
C GLN A 95 15.72 26.89 -20.82
N TRP A 96 16.34 25.85 -20.27
CA TRP A 96 16.43 25.64 -18.83
C TRP A 96 17.60 26.42 -18.26
N LEU A 97 17.41 26.99 -17.08
CA LEU A 97 18.37 27.80 -16.35
C LEU A 97 18.46 27.31 -14.91
N ASN A 98 19.66 27.37 -14.32
CA ASN A 98 19.80 27.20 -12.88
C ASN A 98 19.01 28.30 -12.17
N ALA A 99 18.46 27.98 -11.01
CA ALA A 99 17.75 28.93 -10.19
C ALA A 99 18.37 28.96 -8.79
N TYR A 100 19.67 29.22 -8.74
CA TYR A 100 20.42 29.47 -7.50
C TYR A 100 20.71 30.96 -7.31
N PRO A 101 20.93 31.41 -6.07
CA PRO A 101 21.19 32.82 -5.77
C PRO A 101 22.43 33.34 -6.49
N ASP A 102 22.47 34.63 -6.82
CA ASP A 102 23.58 35.24 -7.56
C ASP A 102 24.93 35.16 -6.81
N HIS A 103 24.89 35.05 -5.47
CA HIS A 103 26.08 34.88 -4.64
C HIS A 103 26.61 33.45 -4.62
N ALA A 104 25.87 32.49 -5.18
CA ALA A 104 26.26 31.09 -5.19
C ALA A 104 27.56 30.89 -6.02
N PRO A 105 28.50 30.06 -5.56
CA PRO A 105 29.79 29.88 -6.24
C PRO A 105 29.71 29.03 -7.52
N TYR A 106 28.54 28.49 -7.82
CA TYR A 106 28.26 27.57 -8.93
C TYR A 106 28.08 28.36 -10.24
N ARG A 107 28.82 27.98 -11.29
CA ARG A 107 29.01 28.77 -12.52
C ARG A 107 28.24 28.25 -13.72
N LYS A 108 27.70 27.03 -13.69
CA LYS A 108 26.92 26.50 -14.82
C LYS A 108 25.55 27.15 -14.90
N SER A 109 25.19 27.67 -16.06
CA SER A 109 23.89 28.28 -16.30
C SER A 109 22.76 27.26 -16.43
N SER A 110 23.04 26.00 -16.77
CA SER A 110 22.06 24.92 -16.95
C SER A 110 22.75 23.55 -16.98
N GLY A 111 21.96 22.48 -17.16
CA GLY A 111 22.49 21.13 -17.28
C GLY A 111 22.85 20.49 -15.92
N PRO A 112 23.69 19.43 -15.94
CA PRO A 112 24.16 18.79 -14.71
C PRO A 112 24.86 19.79 -13.80
N THR A 113 24.45 19.83 -12.53
CA THR A 113 24.95 20.79 -11.54
C THR A 113 26.45 20.64 -11.32
N ASP A 114 27.13 21.74 -11.06
CA ASP A 114 28.51 21.82 -10.56
C ASP A 114 28.58 21.95 -9.03
N ALA A 115 27.44 21.86 -8.35
CA ALA A 115 27.38 21.77 -6.90
C ALA A 115 27.68 20.34 -6.41
N SER A 116 28.35 20.22 -5.27
CA SER A 116 28.71 18.90 -4.70
C SER A 116 27.47 18.10 -4.30
N SER A 117 27.62 16.77 -4.26
CA SER A 117 26.61 15.87 -3.71
C SER A 117 26.33 16.18 -2.25
N THR A 118 25.07 16.03 -1.85
CA THR A 118 24.57 16.46 -0.55
C THR A 118 24.58 15.32 0.46
N PRO A 119 25.00 15.52 1.74
CA PRO A 119 24.86 14.51 2.77
C PRO A 119 23.37 14.19 3.05
N ARG A 120 23.10 13.06 3.72
CA ARG A 120 21.72 12.71 4.13
C ARG A 120 21.17 13.77 5.09
N SER A 121 19.98 14.28 4.81
CA SER A 121 19.18 15.12 5.72
C SER A 121 17.74 14.62 5.81
N ASN A 122 17.11 14.85 6.97
CA ASN A 122 15.68 14.68 7.20
C ASN A 122 15.20 15.86 8.06
N PRO A 123 14.38 16.81 7.55
CA PRO A 123 13.79 16.89 6.19
C PRO A 123 14.84 17.05 5.08
N PRO A 124 14.50 16.91 3.78
CA PRO A 124 15.47 16.89 2.67
C PRO A 124 16.09 18.26 2.32
N PHE A 125 16.07 19.23 3.25
CA PHE A 125 16.73 20.53 3.10
C PHE A 125 18.15 20.48 3.64
N ILE A 126 19.04 21.23 2.99
CA ILE A 126 20.40 21.48 3.47
C ILE A 126 20.76 22.94 3.22
N VAL A 127 21.65 23.47 4.04
CA VAL A 127 22.45 24.63 3.68
C VAL A 127 23.85 24.11 3.42
N ASP A 128 24.37 24.31 2.21
CA ASP A 128 25.71 23.85 1.88
C ASP A 128 26.80 24.75 2.48
N GLU A 129 28.07 24.37 2.29
CA GLU A 129 29.22 25.12 2.82
C GLU A 129 29.31 26.56 2.27
N ALA A 130 28.66 26.84 1.14
CA ALA A 130 28.60 28.16 0.54
C ALA A 130 27.40 29.00 1.04
N GLY A 131 26.59 28.47 1.96
CA GLY A 131 25.41 29.14 2.49
C GLY A 131 24.18 29.03 1.59
N VAL A 132 24.21 28.22 0.52
CA VAL A 132 23.09 28.06 -0.39
C VAL A 132 22.13 26.99 0.15
N SER A 133 20.86 27.36 0.27
CA SER A 133 19.78 26.46 0.66
C SER A 133 19.38 25.58 -0.53
N ARG A 134 19.41 24.25 -0.34
CA ARG A 134 19.20 23.26 -1.40
C ARG A 134 18.26 22.14 -0.93
N ILE A 135 17.57 21.54 -1.89
CA ILE A 135 16.79 20.32 -1.75
C ILE A 135 17.66 19.14 -2.21
N ARG A 136 17.70 18.08 -1.40
CA ARG A 136 18.38 16.83 -1.76
C ARG A 136 17.63 16.11 -2.88
N MET A 137 18.34 15.73 -3.95
CA MET A 137 17.75 15.11 -5.16
C MET A 137 18.16 13.63 -5.37
N ASP A 138 19.07 13.07 -4.54
CA ASP A 138 19.70 11.78 -4.84
C ASP A 138 18.92 10.51 -4.50
N ASP A 139 19.18 9.46 -5.28
CA ASP A 139 18.64 8.12 -5.18
C ASP A 139 19.62 7.10 -4.56
N ARG A 140 20.92 7.43 -4.46
CA ARG A 140 22.03 6.51 -4.17
C ARG A 140 22.11 5.99 -2.73
N VAL A 141 21.03 6.13 -1.97
CA VAL A 141 21.02 5.84 -0.55
C VAL A 141 19.89 4.87 -0.20
N VAL A 142 20.32 3.65 0.12
CA VAL A 142 19.54 2.53 0.64
C VAL A 142 18.59 2.98 1.77
N GLY A 143 17.29 2.95 1.49
CA GLY A 143 16.28 2.34 2.36
C GLY A 143 15.44 3.19 3.33
N TYR A 144 15.64 4.51 3.49
CA TYR A 144 14.94 5.23 4.58
C TYR A 144 14.50 6.66 4.21
N SER A 145 13.18 6.90 4.32
CA SER A 145 12.40 8.12 4.64
C SER A 145 12.89 9.53 4.22
N THR A 146 13.78 9.69 3.24
CA THR A 146 14.45 10.97 2.95
C THR A 146 14.31 11.43 1.49
N GLY A 147 13.19 11.11 0.84
CA GLY A 147 12.89 11.55 -0.53
C GLY A 147 12.44 13.01 -0.57
N SER A 148 12.75 13.73 -1.65
CA SER A 148 12.31 15.10 -1.92
C SER A 148 11.07 15.17 -2.82
N HIS A 149 10.26 14.11 -2.81
CA HIS A 149 8.96 14.12 -3.48
C HIS A 149 8.05 15.13 -2.80
N LEU A 150 7.31 15.88 -3.62
CA LEU A 150 6.32 16.80 -3.12
C LEU A 150 4.90 16.28 -3.26
N PHE A 151 4.62 15.32 -4.15
CA PHE A 151 3.28 14.75 -4.30
C PHE A 151 2.16 15.81 -4.47
N HIS A 152 2.43 16.92 -5.17
CA HIS A 152 1.54 18.11 -5.28
C HIS A 152 1.31 18.92 -4.00
N GLN A 153 2.11 18.71 -2.95
CA GLN A 153 2.10 19.48 -1.71
C GLN A 153 2.87 20.80 -1.86
N TYR A 154 2.46 21.60 -2.83
CA TYR A 154 2.99 22.94 -3.05
C TYR A 154 1.92 23.86 -3.64
N ALA A 155 2.07 25.16 -3.42
CA ALA A 155 1.20 26.18 -3.96
C ALA A 155 1.97 27.49 -4.14
N TYR A 156 1.88 28.08 -5.33
CA TYR A 156 2.49 29.38 -5.60
C TYR A 156 1.51 30.51 -5.26
N ASN A 157 1.93 31.40 -4.37
CA ASN A 157 1.26 32.66 -4.06
C ASN A 157 1.87 33.78 -4.94
N PRO A 158 1.15 34.29 -5.94
CA PRO A 158 1.62 35.32 -6.85
C PRO A 158 1.68 36.69 -6.18
N ASP A 159 0.82 36.95 -5.19
CA ASP A 159 0.68 38.25 -4.53
C ASP A 159 1.88 38.49 -3.61
N ALA A 160 2.37 37.42 -2.98
CA ALA A 160 3.60 37.43 -2.19
C ALA A 160 4.86 37.15 -3.02
N GLY A 161 4.71 36.72 -4.28
CA GLY A 161 5.83 36.28 -5.12
C GLY A 161 6.57 35.05 -4.56
N ARG A 162 5.86 34.13 -3.89
CA ARG A 162 6.49 33.02 -3.14
C ARG A 162 5.77 31.70 -3.34
N LEU A 163 6.55 30.62 -3.45
CA LEU A 163 6.03 29.26 -3.34
C LEU A 163 5.94 28.87 -1.87
N TYR A 164 4.90 28.15 -1.49
CA TYR A 164 4.80 27.40 -0.25
C TYR A 164 4.77 25.91 -0.57
N ALA A 165 5.50 25.11 0.19
CA ALA A 165 5.59 23.68 -0.02
C ALA A 165 5.63 22.96 1.33
N TYR A 166 5.08 21.75 1.36
CA TYR A 166 5.12 20.89 2.52
C TYR A 166 5.92 19.64 2.17
N PHE A 167 7.14 19.59 2.68
CA PHE A 167 8.05 18.46 2.51
C PHE A 167 7.97 17.58 3.74
N MET A 168 7.32 16.43 3.61
CA MET A 168 7.17 15.48 4.73
C MET A 168 6.43 16.13 5.90
N ASP A 169 7.15 16.65 6.89
CA ASP A 169 6.58 17.33 8.06
C ASP A 169 7.09 18.78 8.20
N VAL A 170 7.61 19.37 7.12
CA VAL A 170 8.20 20.71 7.11
C VAL A 170 7.53 21.61 6.09
N THR A 171 6.96 22.70 6.58
CA THR A 171 6.52 23.82 5.73
C THR A 171 7.74 24.66 5.35
N ALA A 172 7.92 24.91 4.06
CA ALA A 172 8.99 25.74 3.52
C ALA A 172 8.44 26.71 2.48
N THR A 173 9.18 27.79 2.25
CA THR A 173 8.90 28.75 1.17
C THR A 173 10.09 28.89 0.23
N TYR A 174 9.81 29.21 -1.03
CA TYR A 174 10.81 29.56 -2.02
C TYR A 174 10.51 30.91 -2.66
N ASP A 175 11.51 31.79 -2.67
CA ASP A 175 11.48 33.07 -3.34
C ASP A 175 12.16 32.92 -4.71
N PRO A 176 11.41 32.94 -5.83
CA PRO A 176 11.98 32.74 -7.17
C PRO A 176 12.82 33.92 -7.65
N GLU A 177 12.61 35.13 -7.14
CA GLU A 177 13.42 36.29 -7.53
C GLU A 177 14.78 36.25 -6.84
N ARG A 178 14.80 35.89 -5.55
CA ARG A 178 16.03 35.68 -4.78
C ARG A 178 16.69 34.32 -5.01
N ARG A 179 15.91 33.37 -5.52
CA ARG A 179 16.31 31.98 -5.78
C ARG A 179 16.71 31.23 -4.52
N GLU A 180 15.97 31.44 -3.44
CA GLU A 180 16.30 30.93 -2.10
C GLU A 180 15.13 30.14 -1.48
N TRP A 181 15.47 28.96 -0.94
CA TRP A 181 14.58 28.16 -0.10
C TRP A 181 14.75 28.51 1.38
N GLN A 182 13.63 28.62 2.09
CA GLN A 182 13.60 28.88 3.53
C GLN A 182 12.60 27.94 4.23
N PRO A 183 13.07 27.01 5.07
CA PRO A 183 12.19 26.30 6.01
C PRO A 183 11.54 27.30 6.97
N LEU A 184 10.25 27.14 7.22
CA LEU A 184 9.51 27.97 8.18
C LEU A 184 9.50 27.25 9.53
N ASP A 185 9.73 28.00 10.61
CA ASP A 185 9.62 27.50 11.99
C ASP A 185 8.15 27.53 12.41
N VAL A 186 7.38 26.54 11.92
CA VAL A 186 5.93 26.42 12.15
C VAL A 186 5.57 25.02 12.61
N GLU A 187 4.53 24.93 13.42
CA GLU A 187 4.03 23.65 13.92
C GLU A 187 3.44 22.81 12.78
N LYS A 188 3.77 21.51 12.74
CA LYS A 188 3.17 20.58 11.79
C LYS A 188 1.73 20.26 12.16
N PHE A 189 0.85 20.14 11.18
CA PHE A 189 -0.56 19.78 11.42
C PHE A 189 -0.81 18.26 11.44
N THR A 190 0.16 17.47 10.96
CA THR A 190 0.03 16.04 10.75
C THR A 190 0.43 15.25 12.00
N ARG A 191 -0.39 14.26 12.37
CA ARG A 191 -0.03 13.31 13.44
C ARG A 191 0.78 12.16 12.85
N THR A 192 2.10 12.33 12.89
CA THR A 192 3.10 11.33 12.45
C THR A 192 4.12 11.17 13.58
N GLU A 193 3.72 10.54 14.68
CA GLU A 193 4.57 10.41 15.89
C GLU A 193 5.63 9.29 15.78
N GLN A 194 5.55 8.44 14.75
CA GLN A 194 6.50 7.35 14.56
C GLN A 194 7.78 7.83 13.89
N ARG A 195 8.93 7.45 14.47
CA ARG A 195 10.28 7.97 14.16
C ARG A 195 10.77 7.82 12.71
N SER A 196 10.09 7.01 11.89
CA SER A 196 10.50 6.66 10.52
C SER A 196 9.47 7.02 9.45
N PHE A 197 8.38 7.71 9.82
CA PHE A 197 7.23 7.95 8.94
C PHE A 197 6.89 9.42 8.87
N HIS A 198 6.53 9.85 7.66
CA HIS A 198 6.23 11.24 7.36
C HIS A 198 4.89 11.34 6.65
N HIS A 199 4.32 12.52 6.70
CA HIS A 199 3.17 12.81 5.87
C HIS A 199 3.62 12.86 4.40
N ILE A 200 3.06 11.96 3.61
CA ILE A 200 3.24 11.90 2.15
C ILE A 200 1.87 12.02 1.51
N TYR A 201 1.85 12.34 0.21
CA TYR A 201 0.61 12.60 -0.53
C TYR A 201 -0.20 13.80 -0.04
N GLY A 202 -1.34 14.01 -0.68
CA GLY A 202 -2.18 15.19 -0.53
C GLY A 202 -2.04 16.11 -1.73
N SER A 203 -2.49 17.33 -1.56
CA SER A 203 -2.29 18.42 -2.51
C SER A 203 -2.40 19.75 -1.79
N MET A 204 -1.71 20.77 -2.30
CA MET A 204 -1.87 22.14 -1.83
C MET A 204 -2.34 23.08 -2.94
N ALA A 205 -3.02 24.16 -2.56
CA ALA A 205 -3.44 25.24 -3.46
C ALA A 205 -3.46 26.57 -2.72
N HIS A 206 -3.20 27.65 -3.45
CA HIS A 206 -3.27 29.00 -2.90
C HIS A 206 -4.74 29.46 -2.84
N ASP A 207 -5.15 29.95 -1.68
CA ASP A 207 -6.39 30.68 -1.45
C ASP A 207 -6.10 32.19 -1.45
N PRO A 208 -6.29 32.88 -2.59
CA PRO A 208 -6.06 34.32 -2.69
C PRO A 208 -7.10 35.18 -1.96
N VAL A 209 -8.26 34.62 -1.57
CA VAL A 209 -9.33 35.39 -0.92
C VAL A 209 -9.02 35.57 0.56
N ASN A 210 -8.53 34.51 1.21
CA ASN A 210 -8.19 34.52 2.63
C ASN A 210 -6.70 34.68 2.91
N ASN A 211 -5.85 34.72 1.86
CA ASN A 211 -4.38 34.73 1.96
C ASN A 211 -3.86 33.50 2.74
N GLN A 212 -4.29 32.31 2.29
CA GLN A 212 -3.97 31.03 2.92
C GLN A 212 -3.44 30.03 1.90
N ILE A 213 -2.81 28.96 2.40
CA ILE A 213 -2.50 27.78 1.61
C ILE A 213 -3.36 26.62 2.09
N LEU A 214 -4.29 26.16 1.25
CA LEU A 214 -5.13 25.01 1.53
C LEU A 214 -4.35 23.72 1.28
N SER A 215 -4.45 22.76 2.19
CA SER A 215 -3.94 21.39 2.09
C SER A 215 -5.09 20.40 2.22
N VAL A 216 -5.12 19.41 1.34
CA VAL A 216 -6.12 18.33 1.34
C VAL A 216 -5.43 16.98 1.42
N GLY A 217 -5.88 16.14 2.35
CA GLY A 217 -5.53 14.72 2.37
C GLY A 217 -4.10 14.46 2.79
N GLY A 218 -3.47 13.44 2.20
CA GLY A 218 -2.16 12.91 2.60
C GLY A 218 -2.24 11.94 3.78
N THR A 219 -1.14 11.27 4.11
CA THR A 219 -1.14 10.19 5.11
C THR A 219 -1.11 10.72 6.55
N SER A 220 -1.83 10.07 7.45
CA SER A 220 -1.80 10.33 8.90
C SER A 220 -2.02 9.03 9.69
N VAL A 221 -1.72 9.04 10.99
CA VAL A 221 -2.12 7.98 11.93
C VAL A 221 -3.53 8.21 12.51
N GLU A 222 -4.21 9.27 12.08
CA GLU A 222 -5.62 9.52 12.40
C GLU A 222 -6.57 8.52 11.73
N ASP A 223 -7.82 8.47 12.19
CA ASP A 223 -8.85 7.61 11.62
C ASP A 223 -9.09 7.99 10.14
N GLY A 224 -9.18 6.98 9.28
CA GLY A 224 -9.20 7.13 7.82
C GLY A 224 -7.82 7.34 7.20
N GLY A 225 -6.73 7.26 7.97
CA GLY A 225 -5.35 7.38 7.48
C GLY A 225 -5.02 8.73 6.85
N SER A 226 -5.76 9.79 7.20
CA SER A 226 -5.65 11.12 6.61
C SER A 226 -5.81 12.21 7.68
N PRO A 227 -5.07 13.33 7.61
CA PRO A 227 -5.24 14.46 8.53
C PRO A 227 -6.47 15.31 8.20
N GLY A 228 -7.16 15.02 7.08
CA GLY A 228 -8.28 15.82 6.58
C GLY A 228 -7.82 17.07 5.83
N VAL A 229 -8.57 18.16 5.95
CA VAL A 229 -8.29 19.44 5.29
C VAL A 229 -7.76 20.47 6.29
N TRP A 230 -6.70 21.18 5.89
CA TRP A 230 -6.04 22.20 6.70
C TRP A 230 -5.71 23.43 5.86
N ALA A 231 -5.71 24.61 6.48
CA ALA A 231 -5.30 25.87 5.86
C ALA A 231 -4.13 26.46 6.63
N PHE A 232 -3.05 26.81 5.93
CA PHE A 232 -1.94 27.58 6.48
C PHE A 232 -2.23 29.07 6.32
N ASP A 233 -2.47 29.75 7.42
CA ASP A 233 -2.60 31.19 7.46
C ASP A 233 -1.22 31.85 7.31
N ILE A 234 -1.00 32.51 6.17
CA ILE A 234 0.32 33.06 5.80
C ILE A 234 0.73 34.18 6.76
N ALA A 235 -0.22 34.99 7.22
CA ALA A 235 0.07 36.15 8.05
C ALA A 235 0.52 35.76 9.46
N SER A 236 -0.13 34.76 10.05
CA SER A 236 0.17 34.29 11.41
C SER A 236 1.15 33.12 11.46
N GLY A 237 1.38 32.43 10.34
CA GLY A 237 2.28 31.28 10.25
C GLY A 237 1.72 30.04 10.95
N ARG A 238 0.39 29.85 10.95
CA ARG A 238 -0.26 28.73 11.65
C ARG A 238 -1.13 27.90 10.72
N TRP A 239 -1.16 26.60 10.99
CA TRP A 239 -2.10 25.67 10.37
C TRP A 239 -3.40 25.61 11.19
N GLU A 240 -4.53 25.69 10.49
CA GLU A 240 -5.87 25.62 11.06
C GLU A 240 -6.70 24.55 10.35
N ARG A 241 -7.44 23.74 11.11
CA ARG A 241 -8.27 22.68 10.53
C ARG A 241 -9.50 23.29 9.89
N VAL A 242 -9.78 22.90 8.65
CA VAL A 242 -10.97 23.32 7.91
C VAL A 242 -12.05 22.26 8.12
N ILE A 243 -13.27 22.70 8.45
CA ILE A 243 -14.42 21.81 8.63
C ILE A 243 -15.46 22.18 7.59
N SER A 244 -15.73 21.26 6.67
CA SER A 244 -16.74 21.44 5.62
C SER A 244 -18.07 20.75 5.95
N GLY A 245 -19.12 21.18 5.26
CA GLY A 245 -20.48 20.66 5.38
C GLY A 245 -21.25 21.12 6.61
N SER A 246 -22.56 20.92 6.59
CA SER A 246 -23.44 21.07 7.75
C SER A 246 -23.23 19.92 8.73
N GLU A 247 -23.54 20.15 10.01
CA GLU A 247 -23.45 19.11 11.03
C GLU A 247 -24.36 17.92 10.69
N ALA A 248 -25.58 18.18 10.22
CA ALA A 248 -26.52 17.15 9.80
C ALA A 248 -25.97 16.29 8.65
N PHE A 249 -25.29 16.91 7.67
CA PHE A 249 -24.67 16.21 6.56
C PHE A 249 -23.52 15.32 7.03
N ARG A 250 -22.62 15.84 7.88
CA ARG A 250 -21.52 15.05 8.48
C ARG A 250 -22.02 13.87 9.31
N GLN A 251 -23.07 14.06 10.12
CA GLN A 251 -23.67 12.97 10.90
C GLN A 251 -24.27 11.89 10.00
N ALA A 252 -24.93 12.28 8.90
CA ALA A 252 -25.42 11.33 7.90
C ALA A 252 -24.28 10.57 7.21
N GLY A 253 -23.19 11.25 6.85
CA GLY A 253 -21.98 10.63 6.29
C GLY A 253 -21.35 9.63 7.25
N GLY A 254 -21.22 9.98 8.54
CA GLY A 254 -20.73 9.06 9.57
C GLY A 254 -21.59 7.81 9.73
N GLN A 255 -22.93 7.95 9.67
CA GLN A 255 -23.83 6.80 9.68
C GLN A 255 -23.69 5.93 8.42
N ALA A 256 -23.56 6.54 7.25
CA ALA A 256 -23.38 5.82 5.99
C ALA A 256 -22.06 5.04 5.97
N GLU A 257 -20.99 5.61 6.52
CA GLU A 257 -19.69 4.94 6.67
C GLU A 257 -19.76 3.77 7.65
N ALA A 258 -20.49 3.90 8.77
CA ALA A 258 -20.74 2.79 9.68
C ALA A 258 -21.50 1.64 8.99
N LEU A 259 -22.56 1.96 8.22
CA LEU A 259 -23.29 0.96 7.43
C LEU A 259 -22.41 0.28 6.39
N ARG A 260 -21.54 1.04 5.70
CA ARG A 260 -20.58 0.48 4.74
C ARG A 260 -19.68 -0.57 5.39
N ARG A 261 -19.17 -0.30 6.60
CA ARG A 261 -18.33 -1.25 7.35
C ARG A 261 -19.09 -2.53 7.73
N GLU A 262 -20.35 -2.41 8.14
CA GLU A 262 -21.17 -3.58 8.45
C GLU A 262 -21.55 -4.40 7.21
N VAL A 263 -21.81 -3.75 6.07
CA VAL A 263 -22.02 -4.44 4.79
C VAL A 263 -20.76 -5.21 4.38
N ARG A 264 -19.57 -4.58 4.46
CA ARG A 264 -18.29 -5.26 4.22
C ARG A 264 -18.10 -6.47 5.14
N ALA A 265 -18.45 -6.34 6.42
CA ALA A 265 -18.38 -7.43 7.39
C ALA A 265 -19.34 -8.58 7.05
N LEU A 266 -20.57 -8.30 6.60
CA LEU A 266 -21.51 -9.31 6.09
C LEU A 266 -20.94 -10.05 4.88
N VAL A 267 -20.40 -9.31 3.90
CA VAL A 267 -19.78 -9.88 2.70
C VAL A 267 -18.62 -10.82 3.08
N ASN A 268 -17.78 -10.40 4.02
CA ASN A 268 -16.67 -11.21 4.52
C ASN A 268 -17.10 -12.44 5.32
N ARG A 269 -18.20 -12.38 6.07
CA ARG A 269 -18.79 -13.56 6.73
C ARG A 269 -19.34 -14.55 5.71
N ALA A 270 -20.05 -14.07 4.68
CA ALA A 270 -20.51 -14.91 3.57
C ALA A 270 -19.33 -15.53 2.81
N ARG A 271 -18.24 -14.77 2.63
CA ARG A 271 -16.97 -15.27 2.07
C ARG A 271 -16.36 -16.36 2.94
N ASN A 272 -16.32 -16.17 4.26
CA ASN A 272 -15.85 -17.21 5.18
C ASN A 272 -16.64 -18.51 5.03
N ARG A 273 -17.97 -18.41 4.89
CA ARG A 273 -18.84 -19.56 4.65
C ARG A 273 -18.56 -20.26 3.32
N PHE A 274 -18.38 -19.49 2.24
CA PHE A 274 -18.04 -20.01 0.92
C PHE A 274 -16.71 -20.77 0.90
N TYR A 275 -15.65 -20.23 1.52
CA TYR A 275 -14.31 -20.86 1.55
C TYR A 275 -14.11 -21.88 2.69
N VAL A 276 -15.15 -22.09 3.50
CA VAL A 276 -15.14 -22.98 4.68
C VAL A 276 -14.03 -22.56 5.65
N THR A 277 -14.03 -21.27 5.96
CA THR A 277 -13.14 -20.58 6.91
C THR A 277 -13.96 -19.91 8.01
N GLU A 278 -15.05 -20.56 8.43
CA GLU A 278 -15.80 -20.17 9.63
C GLU A 278 -15.31 -20.94 10.84
N SER A 279 -15.42 -20.32 12.01
CA SER A 279 -15.37 -21.05 13.28
C SER A 279 -16.74 -21.67 13.55
N GLU A 280 -16.82 -22.62 14.47
CA GLU A 280 -18.10 -23.25 14.84
C GLU A 280 -19.15 -22.21 15.28
N SER A 281 -18.75 -21.16 16.00
CA SER A 281 -19.67 -20.09 16.39
C SER A 281 -20.09 -19.19 15.21
N ASP A 282 -19.22 -18.99 14.22
CA ASP A 282 -19.55 -18.18 13.04
C ASP A 282 -20.56 -18.91 12.16
N ALA A 283 -20.39 -20.23 11.99
CA ALA A 283 -21.31 -21.09 11.23
C ALA A 283 -22.76 -21.04 11.76
N ARG A 284 -22.93 -20.78 13.07
CA ARG A 284 -24.26 -20.65 13.71
C ARG A 284 -24.91 -19.26 13.50
N ARG A 285 -24.18 -18.28 12.96
CA ARG A 285 -24.72 -16.94 12.71
C ARG A 285 -25.74 -16.97 11.57
N ASN A 286 -26.88 -16.32 11.80
CA ASN A 286 -27.89 -16.10 10.79
C ASN A 286 -27.50 -14.89 9.92
N LEU A 287 -26.88 -15.17 8.77
CA LEU A 287 -26.45 -14.14 7.83
C LEU A 287 -27.63 -13.47 7.10
N ALA A 288 -28.74 -14.19 6.89
CA ALA A 288 -29.96 -13.64 6.32
C ALA A 288 -30.56 -12.57 7.24
N ALA A 289 -30.70 -12.87 8.55
CA ALA A 289 -31.20 -11.88 9.52
C ALA A 289 -30.28 -10.66 9.64
N ALA A 290 -28.96 -10.84 9.57
CA ALA A 290 -28.02 -9.71 9.57
C ALA A 290 -28.18 -8.84 8.31
N ALA A 291 -28.36 -9.46 7.14
CA ALA A 291 -28.62 -8.75 5.90
C ALA A 291 -29.97 -8.01 5.89
N GLU A 292 -31.00 -8.58 6.51
CA GLU A 292 -32.32 -7.94 6.68
C GLU A 292 -32.22 -6.68 7.55
N VAL A 293 -31.54 -6.77 8.69
CA VAL A 293 -31.30 -5.60 9.57
C VAL A 293 -30.55 -4.49 8.82
N LEU A 294 -29.52 -4.85 8.04
CA LEU A 294 -28.77 -3.88 7.24
C LEU A 294 -29.62 -3.25 6.14
N ALA A 295 -30.47 -4.02 5.45
CA ALA A 295 -31.40 -3.51 4.45
C ALA A 295 -32.36 -2.48 5.06
N ASP A 296 -32.87 -2.75 6.27
CA ASP A 296 -33.74 -1.85 7.02
C ASP A 296 -33.02 -0.57 7.46
N ASP A 297 -31.79 -0.68 8.00
CA ASP A 297 -31.02 0.50 8.42
C ASP A 297 -30.64 1.40 7.24
N VAL A 298 -30.26 0.80 6.10
CA VAL A 298 -30.02 1.52 4.85
C VAL A 298 -31.30 2.21 4.38
N GLY A 299 -32.45 1.53 4.47
CA GLY A 299 -33.76 2.10 4.18
C GLY A 299 -34.09 3.32 5.07
N ARG A 300 -33.88 3.19 6.38
CA ARG A 300 -34.08 4.28 7.35
C ARG A 300 -33.20 5.49 7.05
N LEU A 301 -31.92 5.28 6.71
CA LEU A 301 -31.04 6.37 6.31
C LEU A 301 -31.56 7.06 5.04
N ALA A 302 -31.96 6.29 4.03
CA ALA A 302 -32.50 6.82 2.77
C ALA A 302 -33.78 7.65 2.97
N GLU A 303 -34.67 7.24 3.89
CA GLU A 303 -35.89 7.97 4.23
C GLU A 303 -35.61 9.26 5.03
N ARG A 304 -34.57 9.25 5.87
CA ARG A 304 -34.20 10.42 6.68
C ARG A 304 -33.50 11.51 5.88
N LEU A 305 -32.67 11.15 4.88
CA LEU A 305 -31.86 12.12 4.13
C LEU A 305 -32.66 13.32 3.57
N PRO A 306 -33.83 13.14 2.93
CA PRO A 306 -34.66 14.25 2.45
C PRO A 306 -35.24 15.14 3.56
N THR A 307 -35.34 14.65 4.80
CA THR A 307 -35.94 15.38 5.92
C THR A 307 -34.92 16.25 6.67
N LEU A 308 -33.64 16.18 6.33
CA LEU A 308 -32.56 16.91 7.02
C LEU A 308 -32.50 18.40 6.69
N GLY A 309 -33.30 18.88 5.72
CA GLY A 309 -33.32 20.30 5.33
C GLY A 309 -32.02 20.77 4.68
N LEU A 310 -31.28 19.86 4.05
CA LEU A 310 -30.02 20.15 3.36
C LEU A 310 -30.27 21.10 2.17
N GLY A 311 -29.34 22.03 1.95
CA GLY A 311 -29.39 23.00 0.85
C GLY A 311 -28.27 22.79 -0.18
N GLY A 312 -28.40 23.41 -1.34
CA GLY A 312 -27.33 23.47 -2.34
C GLY A 312 -26.78 22.12 -2.77
N SER A 313 -25.44 21.99 -2.78
CA SER A 313 -24.73 20.76 -3.15
C SER A 313 -25.02 19.59 -2.22
N GLU A 314 -25.23 19.83 -0.91
CA GLU A 314 -25.54 18.78 0.06
C GLU A 314 -26.85 18.07 -0.27
N ALA A 315 -27.87 18.80 -0.73
CA ALA A 315 -29.14 18.22 -1.16
C ALA A 315 -28.99 17.32 -2.40
N VAL A 316 -28.11 17.70 -3.34
CA VAL A 316 -27.78 16.91 -4.53
C VAL A 316 -27.05 15.63 -4.12
N SER A 317 -26.01 15.77 -3.29
CA SER A 317 -25.25 14.66 -2.70
C SER A 317 -26.13 13.69 -1.92
N ALA A 318 -27.04 14.19 -1.09
CA ALA A 318 -28.02 13.36 -0.39
C ALA A 318 -28.96 12.62 -1.35
N SER A 319 -29.36 13.23 -2.46
CA SER A 319 -30.19 12.57 -3.48
C SER A 319 -29.44 11.45 -4.19
N VAL A 320 -28.14 11.64 -4.45
CA VAL A 320 -27.25 10.57 -4.96
C VAL A 320 -27.15 9.44 -3.95
N ALA A 321 -26.89 9.77 -2.67
CA ALA A 321 -26.82 8.77 -1.60
C ALA A 321 -28.12 7.96 -1.45
N VAL A 322 -29.29 8.60 -1.57
CA VAL A 322 -30.60 7.91 -1.57
C VAL A 322 -30.73 6.92 -2.73
N ARG A 323 -30.25 7.26 -3.93
CA ARG A 323 -30.25 6.35 -5.08
C ARG A 323 -29.38 5.11 -4.79
N GLU A 324 -28.17 5.34 -4.27
CA GLU A 324 -27.26 4.24 -3.96
C GLU A 324 -27.75 3.38 -2.78
N ALA A 325 -28.35 3.99 -1.77
CA ALA A 325 -28.98 3.29 -0.66
C ALA A 325 -30.12 2.37 -1.13
N LYS A 326 -30.95 2.82 -2.09
CA LYS A 326 -32.00 1.98 -2.69
C LYS A 326 -31.43 0.78 -3.45
N ALA A 327 -30.36 0.99 -4.23
CA ALA A 327 -29.68 -0.08 -4.95
C ALA A 327 -29.06 -1.10 -3.97
N LEU A 328 -28.36 -0.61 -2.94
CA LEU A 328 -27.80 -1.43 -1.86
C LEU A 328 -28.89 -2.26 -1.16
N ARG A 329 -29.97 -1.62 -0.72
CA ARG A 329 -31.10 -2.29 -0.05
C ARG A 329 -31.67 -3.41 -0.93
N SER A 330 -31.93 -3.12 -2.21
CA SER A 330 -32.44 -4.10 -3.14
C SER A 330 -31.50 -5.29 -3.33
N ALA A 331 -30.18 -5.06 -3.38
CA ALA A 331 -29.19 -6.11 -3.50
C ALA A 331 -29.12 -7.02 -2.25
N LEU A 332 -29.25 -6.43 -1.05
CA LEU A 332 -29.32 -7.17 0.21
C LEU A 332 -30.59 -8.02 0.29
N GLU A 333 -31.75 -7.44 0.00
CA GLU A 333 -33.05 -8.13 0.04
C GLU A 333 -33.13 -9.31 -0.95
N ALA A 334 -32.56 -9.14 -2.16
CA ALA A 334 -32.53 -10.20 -3.18
C ALA A 334 -31.68 -11.42 -2.78
N GLY A 335 -30.78 -11.27 -1.80
CA GLY A 335 -29.87 -12.32 -1.34
C GLY A 335 -30.33 -13.08 -0.09
N LEU A 336 -31.36 -12.62 0.62
CA LEU A 336 -31.68 -13.09 1.98
C LEU A 336 -31.80 -14.62 2.09
N GLY A 337 -32.67 -15.24 1.28
CA GLY A 337 -32.88 -16.69 1.31
C GLY A 337 -31.67 -17.52 0.84
N GLU A 338 -30.69 -16.90 0.17
CA GLU A 338 -29.47 -17.56 -0.30
C GLU A 338 -28.32 -17.49 0.73
N LEU A 339 -28.55 -16.83 1.88
CA LEU A 339 -27.61 -16.72 2.99
C LEU A 339 -27.91 -17.72 4.12
N GLU A 340 -28.96 -18.52 3.96
CA GLU A 340 -29.28 -19.65 4.83
C GLU A 340 -28.46 -20.88 4.43
N GLY A 341 -27.60 -21.36 5.33
CA GLY A 341 -26.72 -22.49 5.03
C GLY A 341 -25.57 -22.14 4.08
N ALA A 342 -25.26 -23.02 3.13
CA ALA A 342 -24.13 -22.85 2.22
C ALA A 342 -24.31 -21.67 1.27
N VAL A 343 -23.29 -20.82 1.17
CA VAL A 343 -23.30 -19.64 0.27
C VAL A 343 -22.81 -20.07 -1.11
N ALA A 344 -23.58 -19.76 -2.16
CA ALA A 344 -23.17 -20.01 -3.54
C ALA A 344 -22.32 -18.86 -4.10
N ARG A 345 -21.47 -19.15 -5.11
CA ARG A 345 -20.65 -18.13 -5.80
C ARG A 345 -21.48 -16.94 -6.27
N ARG A 346 -22.64 -17.19 -6.90
CA ARG A 346 -23.52 -16.14 -7.43
C ARG A 346 -23.95 -15.15 -6.34
N THR A 347 -24.23 -15.66 -5.14
CA THR A 347 -24.66 -14.88 -3.99
C THR A 347 -23.51 -14.05 -3.45
N LEU A 348 -22.31 -14.64 -3.37
CA LEU A 348 -21.09 -13.94 -2.97
C LEU A 348 -20.73 -12.80 -3.93
N LEU A 349 -20.88 -12.99 -5.25
CA LEU A 349 -20.64 -11.94 -6.24
C LEU A 349 -21.68 -10.82 -6.16
N ARG A 350 -22.96 -11.14 -5.95
CA ARG A 350 -24.01 -10.12 -5.70
C ARG A 350 -23.73 -9.30 -4.45
N LEU A 351 -23.26 -9.96 -3.38
CA LEU A 351 -22.86 -9.25 -2.16
C LEU A 351 -21.69 -8.29 -2.40
N GLN A 352 -20.75 -8.61 -3.30
CA GLN A 352 -19.69 -7.66 -3.68
C GLN A 352 -20.26 -6.42 -4.37
N GLU A 353 -21.25 -6.57 -5.24
CA GLU A 353 -21.93 -5.42 -5.87
C GLU A 353 -22.67 -4.56 -4.82
N ALA A 354 -23.28 -5.19 -3.80
CA ALA A 354 -23.88 -4.49 -2.68
C ALA A 354 -22.83 -3.67 -1.90
N ASP A 355 -21.66 -4.26 -1.68
CA ASP A 355 -20.54 -3.64 -1.00
C ASP A 355 -19.99 -2.40 -1.74
N ASP A 356 -19.97 -2.45 -3.08
CA ASP A 356 -19.62 -1.31 -3.93
C ASP A 356 -20.71 -0.22 -3.88
N ALA A 357 -22.00 -0.60 -3.85
CA ALA A 357 -23.10 0.34 -3.65
C ALA A 357 -23.03 1.03 -2.27
N ALA A 358 -22.65 0.29 -1.21
CA ALA A 358 -22.45 0.85 0.11
C ALA A 358 -21.28 1.86 0.14
N TRP A 359 -20.21 1.58 -0.62
CA TRP A 359 -19.12 2.52 -0.79
C TRP A 359 -19.60 3.81 -1.48
N ARG A 360 -20.31 3.71 -2.61
CA ARG A 360 -20.83 4.87 -3.35
C ARG A 360 -21.83 5.68 -2.54
N MET A 361 -22.69 5.02 -1.75
CA MET A 361 -23.60 5.67 -0.79
C MET A 361 -22.83 6.50 0.24
N ALA A 362 -21.81 5.93 0.88
CA ALA A 362 -21.02 6.62 1.90
C ALA A 362 -20.24 7.81 1.31
N ARG A 363 -19.61 7.62 0.14
CA ARG A 363 -18.84 8.69 -0.53
C ARG A 363 -19.74 9.84 -0.99
N ALA A 364 -20.99 9.56 -1.36
CA ALA A 364 -21.92 10.60 -1.72
C ALA A 364 -22.27 11.55 -0.56
N LEU A 365 -21.94 11.18 0.69
CA LEU A 365 -22.17 11.98 1.90
C LEU A 365 -20.88 12.49 2.54
N ASP A 366 -19.75 12.45 1.80
CA ASP A 366 -18.52 13.08 2.26
C ASP A 366 -18.67 14.60 2.28
N SER A 367 -18.31 15.24 3.39
CA SER A 367 -18.31 16.70 3.49
C SER A 367 -17.03 17.34 2.94
N GLU A 368 -15.99 16.55 2.69
CA GLU A 368 -14.69 16.99 2.17
C GLU A 368 -14.03 15.85 1.37
N PRO A 369 -13.07 16.15 0.48
CA PRO A 369 -12.37 15.12 -0.26
C PRO A 369 -11.60 14.16 0.67
N ILE A 370 -11.80 12.86 0.48
CA ILE A 370 -11.04 11.82 1.21
C ILE A 370 -9.53 11.92 0.99
N GLY A 371 -8.76 11.34 1.92
CA GLY A 371 -7.31 11.17 1.81
C GLY A 371 -6.94 10.50 0.49
N ARG A 372 -6.07 11.15 -0.28
CA ARG A 372 -5.66 10.75 -1.63
C ARG A 372 -4.27 11.26 -1.95
N GLY A 373 -3.62 10.65 -2.94
CA GLY A 373 -2.38 11.14 -3.55
C GLY A 373 -2.54 11.40 -5.04
N PHE A 374 -1.55 12.08 -5.63
CA PHE A 374 -1.43 12.30 -7.07
C PHE A 374 -2.64 13.01 -7.70
N SER A 375 -3.15 14.03 -7.01
CA SER A 375 -4.29 14.84 -7.46
C SER A 375 -3.97 16.32 -7.30
N GLN A 376 -3.43 16.94 -8.35
CA GLN A 376 -3.15 18.38 -8.34
C GLN A 376 -4.45 19.18 -8.20
N MET A 377 -4.39 20.29 -7.45
CA MET A 377 -5.49 21.26 -7.35
C MET A 377 -5.24 22.48 -8.24
N ALA A 378 -6.33 23.09 -8.72
CA ALA A 378 -6.29 24.30 -9.53
C ALA A 378 -7.15 25.42 -8.92
N THR A 379 -6.58 26.62 -8.77
CA THR A 379 -7.30 27.79 -8.24
C THR A 379 -7.85 28.65 -9.38
N ASP A 380 -9.17 28.70 -9.53
CA ASP A 380 -9.88 29.76 -10.27
C ASP A 380 -9.89 31.01 -9.39
N ARG A 381 -8.90 31.89 -9.63
CA ARG A 381 -8.71 33.11 -8.84
C ARG A 381 -9.81 34.14 -9.06
N GLU A 382 -10.40 34.19 -10.25
CA GLU A 382 -11.42 35.19 -10.58
C GLU A 382 -12.74 34.88 -9.86
N ARG A 383 -13.13 33.61 -9.79
CA ARG A 383 -14.36 33.19 -9.10
C ARG A 383 -14.15 32.90 -7.63
N GLY A 384 -12.90 32.75 -7.20
CA GLY A 384 -12.54 32.38 -5.84
C GLY A 384 -12.94 30.95 -5.53
N LYS A 385 -12.48 30.01 -6.37
CA LYS A 385 -12.76 28.58 -6.25
C LYS A 385 -11.47 27.77 -6.39
N ILE A 386 -11.37 26.66 -5.68
CA ILE A 386 -10.34 25.64 -5.93
C ILE A 386 -11.03 24.38 -6.44
N VAL A 387 -10.50 23.79 -7.51
CA VAL A 387 -11.00 22.55 -8.11
C VAL A 387 -10.02 21.42 -7.84
N LEU A 388 -10.56 20.27 -7.49
CA LEU A 388 -9.86 19.00 -7.31
C LEU A 388 -10.60 17.93 -8.13
N PHE A 389 -9.83 17.09 -8.81
CA PHE A 389 -10.37 15.94 -9.55
C PHE A 389 -9.55 14.69 -9.25
N GLY A 390 -10.24 13.56 -9.10
CA GLY A 390 -9.62 12.23 -9.06
C GLY A 390 -8.50 12.06 -8.03
N GLY A 391 -7.45 11.33 -8.41
CA GLY A 391 -6.35 10.93 -7.53
C GLY A 391 -6.36 9.44 -7.20
N SER A 392 -5.42 9.02 -6.36
CA SER A 392 -5.31 7.64 -5.90
C SER A 392 -5.51 7.51 -4.41
N ARG A 393 -6.29 6.49 -4.04
CA ARG A 393 -6.51 6.08 -2.66
C ARG A 393 -5.76 4.79 -2.30
N VAL A 394 -4.79 4.43 -3.14
CA VAL A 394 -3.93 3.23 -3.08
C VAL A 394 -4.61 1.86 -3.15
N ASP A 395 -5.92 1.77 -2.91
CA ASP A 395 -6.76 0.65 -3.36
C ASP A 395 -7.41 0.89 -4.72
N GLY A 396 -7.43 2.13 -5.21
CA GLY A 396 -8.11 2.49 -6.45
C GLY A 396 -7.85 3.92 -6.92
N PHE A 397 -8.33 4.23 -8.12
CA PHE A 397 -8.37 5.59 -8.66
C PHE A 397 -9.76 6.21 -8.51
N LEU A 398 -9.78 7.52 -8.29
CA LEU A 398 -10.99 8.31 -8.08
C LEU A 398 -11.34 9.10 -9.35
N SER A 399 -12.63 9.43 -9.50
CA SER A 399 -13.21 10.22 -10.61
C SER A 399 -14.12 11.34 -10.09
N ASP A 400 -14.06 11.63 -8.79
CA ASP A 400 -14.86 12.66 -8.15
C ASP A 400 -14.37 14.06 -8.52
N THR A 401 -15.30 15.01 -8.62
CA THR A 401 -15.02 16.43 -8.84
C THR A 401 -15.41 17.18 -7.57
N TRP A 402 -14.47 17.92 -7.01
CA TRP A 402 -14.67 18.72 -5.80
C TRP A 402 -14.38 20.18 -6.09
N VAL A 403 -15.20 21.06 -5.51
CA VAL A 403 -15.03 22.51 -5.59
C VAL A 403 -15.02 23.07 -4.17
N TYR A 404 -13.96 23.78 -3.82
CA TYR A 404 -13.87 24.54 -2.57
C TYR A 404 -14.23 26.00 -2.85
N ASP A 405 -15.18 26.54 -2.10
CA ASP A 405 -15.51 27.96 -2.13
C ASP A 405 -14.62 28.70 -1.13
N LEU A 406 -13.82 29.65 -1.61
CA LEU A 406 -12.88 30.38 -0.76
C LEU A 406 -13.60 31.37 0.17
N ARG A 407 -14.79 31.87 -0.17
CA ARG A 407 -15.52 32.82 0.67
C ARG A 407 -16.23 32.14 1.83
N THR A 408 -16.80 30.96 1.58
CA THR A 408 -17.46 30.17 2.64
C THR A 408 -16.53 29.20 3.33
N GLN A 409 -15.34 28.96 2.77
CA GLN A 409 -14.33 28.01 3.25
C GLN A 409 -14.87 26.58 3.39
N THR A 410 -15.68 26.16 2.40
CA THR A 410 -16.34 24.85 2.38
C THR A 410 -16.11 24.11 1.08
N TRP A 411 -15.89 22.80 1.19
CA TRP A 411 -15.91 21.87 0.07
C TRP A 411 -17.33 21.51 -0.35
N GLU A 412 -17.50 21.31 -1.65
CA GLU A 412 -18.71 20.82 -2.27
C GLU A 412 -18.34 19.74 -3.30
N GLN A 413 -18.88 18.54 -3.14
CA GLN A 413 -18.79 17.53 -4.20
C GLN A 413 -19.72 17.93 -5.34
N ARG A 414 -19.21 17.83 -6.56
CA ARG A 414 -19.94 18.08 -7.79
C ARG A 414 -20.22 16.77 -8.52
N TRP A 415 -21.39 16.70 -9.14
CA TRP A 415 -21.89 15.50 -9.83
C TRP A 415 -22.14 15.78 -11.31
N PRO A 416 -21.09 16.13 -12.10
CA PRO A 416 -21.24 16.38 -13.52
C PRO A 416 -21.66 15.09 -14.25
N GLU A 417 -22.52 15.25 -15.25
CA GLU A 417 -23.00 14.14 -16.10
C GLU A 417 -21.84 13.59 -16.96
N ASN A 418 -21.13 14.49 -17.64
CA ASN A 418 -19.88 14.17 -18.32
C ASN A 418 -18.71 14.36 -17.37
N ARG A 419 -17.82 13.36 -17.28
CA ARG A 419 -16.59 13.44 -16.48
C ARG A 419 -15.51 12.52 -17.02
N PRO A 420 -14.22 12.85 -16.83
CA PRO A 420 -13.14 11.92 -17.13
C PRO A 420 -13.28 10.61 -16.34
N SER A 421 -12.77 9.52 -16.90
CA SER A 421 -12.61 8.26 -16.17
C SER A 421 -11.66 8.41 -14.97
N PRO A 422 -11.77 7.53 -13.95
CA PRO A 422 -10.90 7.57 -12.79
C PRO A 422 -9.41 7.57 -13.16
N ARG A 423 -8.63 8.43 -12.53
CA ARG A 423 -7.20 8.61 -12.85
C ARG A 423 -6.46 9.32 -11.73
N ALA A 424 -5.14 9.19 -11.76
CA ALA A 424 -4.21 9.90 -10.87
C ALA A 424 -2.98 10.38 -11.65
N GLY A 425 -2.16 11.27 -11.09
CA GLY A 425 -0.93 11.77 -11.75
C GLY A 425 -1.20 12.63 -12.99
N HIS A 426 -2.39 13.22 -13.08
CA HIS A 426 -2.78 14.13 -14.14
C HIS A 426 -2.35 15.56 -13.78
N THR A 427 -2.16 16.40 -14.80
CA THR A 427 -2.06 17.84 -14.60
C THR A 427 -3.46 18.43 -14.47
N LEU A 428 -3.70 19.27 -13.46
CA LEU A 428 -4.91 20.06 -13.31
C LEU A 428 -4.52 21.53 -13.16
N ALA A 429 -4.96 22.40 -14.07
CA ALA A 429 -4.52 23.79 -14.10
C ALA A 429 -5.64 24.76 -14.49
N TRP A 430 -5.60 25.96 -13.93
CA TRP A 430 -6.45 27.07 -14.33
C TRP A 430 -5.94 27.68 -15.64
N LEU A 431 -6.86 28.04 -16.53
CA LEU A 431 -6.64 28.76 -17.78
C LEU A 431 -7.05 30.23 -17.59
N PRO A 432 -6.11 31.15 -17.32
CA PRO A 432 -6.41 32.55 -17.03
C PRO A 432 -7.22 33.30 -18.08
N GLN A 433 -6.98 33.05 -19.37
CA GLN A 433 -7.67 33.79 -20.44
C GLN A 433 -9.05 33.20 -20.72
N SER A 434 -9.12 31.87 -20.81
CA SER A 434 -10.36 31.17 -21.15
C SER A 434 -11.31 30.98 -19.99
N ARG A 435 -10.82 31.17 -18.76
CA ARG A 435 -11.58 31.06 -17.50
C ARG A 435 -12.19 29.67 -17.29
N LYS A 436 -11.35 28.65 -17.46
CA LYS A 436 -11.68 27.23 -17.39
C LYS A 436 -10.58 26.46 -16.66
N ILE A 437 -10.87 25.21 -16.30
CA ILE A 437 -9.85 24.28 -15.77
C ILE A 437 -9.50 23.28 -16.85
N ALA A 438 -8.21 23.11 -17.13
CA ALA A 438 -7.69 22.06 -17.99
C ALA A 438 -7.27 20.86 -17.14
N LEU A 439 -7.62 19.66 -17.61
CA LEU A 439 -7.06 18.41 -17.15
C LEU A 439 -6.33 17.73 -18.31
N TRP A 440 -5.07 17.39 -18.07
CA TRP A 440 -4.26 16.64 -19.03
C TRP A 440 -3.73 15.35 -18.41
N GLY A 441 -3.88 14.27 -19.16
CA GLY A 441 -3.18 13.03 -18.90
C GLY A 441 -3.73 12.21 -17.73
N GLY A 442 -2.84 11.48 -17.06
CA GLY A 442 -3.09 10.63 -15.90
C GLY A 442 -2.87 9.13 -16.17
N GLU A 443 -2.52 8.41 -15.12
CA GLU A 443 -2.38 6.95 -15.10
C GLU A 443 -3.74 6.27 -14.89
N ILE A 444 -3.95 5.15 -15.60
CA ILE A 444 -4.89 4.09 -15.25
C ILE A 444 -4.12 2.78 -15.03
N ARG A 445 -4.36 2.10 -13.90
CA ARG A 445 -3.80 0.79 -13.63
C ARG A 445 -4.82 -0.24 -14.09
N ASN A 446 -4.46 -0.99 -15.13
CA ASN A 446 -5.24 -2.17 -15.50
C ASN A 446 -5.15 -3.23 -14.39
N VAL A 447 -6.26 -3.94 -14.19
CA VAL A 447 -6.44 -4.92 -13.11
C VAL A 447 -5.58 -6.16 -13.37
N GLY A 448 -4.42 -6.28 -12.72
CA GLY A 448 -3.64 -7.52 -12.65
C GLY A 448 -2.22 -7.34 -12.12
N PRO A 449 -1.60 -8.36 -11.50
CA PRO A 449 -0.25 -8.30 -10.90
C PRO A 449 0.90 -8.14 -11.92
N GLN A 450 0.61 -8.07 -13.22
CA GLN A 450 1.59 -7.83 -14.30
C GLN A 450 1.09 -6.86 -15.40
N GLY A 451 -0.02 -6.15 -15.20
CA GLY A 451 -0.53 -5.22 -16.22
C GLY A 451 0.29 -3.94 -16.28
N ASP A 452 0.81 -3.59 -17.46
CA ASP A 452 1.37 -2.24 -17.67
C ASP A 452 0.26 -1.21 -17.44
N ALA A 453 0.57 -0.13 -16.71
CA ALA A 453 -0.36 0.97 -16.56
C ALA A 453 -0.62 1.61 -17.94
N GLU A 454 -1.89 1.71 -18.31
CA GLU A 454 -2.29 2.51 -19.46
C GLU A 454 -2.28 3.99 -19.05
N HIS A 455 -2.06 4.87 -20.01
CA HIS A 455 -2.03 6.31 -19.74
C HIS A 455 -3.13 6.98 -20.54
N HIS A 456 -3.96 7.76 -19.86
CA HIS A 456 -4.83 8.68 -20.57
C HIS A 456 -3.95 9.72 -21.26
N ARG A 457 -4.16 9.89 -22.56
CA ARG A 457 -3.59 10.98 -23.35
C ARG A 457 -4.73 11.85 -23.83
N GLU A 458 -5.49 12.34 -22.87
CA GLU A 458 -6.73 13.06 -23.10
C GLU A 458 -6.63 14.48 -22.54
N LEU A 459 -7.12 15.45 -23.30
CA LEU A 459 -7.30 16.82 -22.85
C LEU A 459 -8.77 17.06 -22.54
N TRP A 460 -9.06 17.43 -21.30
CA TRP A 460 -10.39 17.73 -20.82
C TRP A 460 -10.48 19.18 -20.32
N ILE A 461 -11.63 19.80 -20.50
CA ILE A 461 -11.95 21.12 -19.94
C ILE A 461 -13.13 21.01 -18.98
N TYR A 462 -13.00 21.61 -17.80
CA TYR A 462 -14.10 21.78 -16.86
C TYR A 462 -14.58 23.22 -16.82
N ASP A 463 -15.89 23.39 -16.91
CA ASP A 463 -16.59 24.63 -16.61
C ASP A 463 -17.20 24.56 -15.21
N VAL A 464 -16.62 25.34 -14.29
CA VAL A 464 -17.00 25.36 -12.86
C VAL A 464 -18.45 25.82 -12.67
N GLU A 465 -18.94 26.77 -13.48
CA GLU A 465 -20.29 27.32 -13.33
C GLU A 465 -21.34 26.38 -13.92
N ARG A 466 -21.03 25.75 -15.05
CA ARG A 466 -21.92 24.78 -15.70
C ARG A 466 -21.88 23.40 -15.04
N ASN A 467 -20.86 23.12 -14.24
CA ASN A 467 -20.56 21.80 -13.70
C ASN A 467 -20.55 20.72 -14.81
N ASP A 468 -19.70 20.92 -15.82
CA ASP A 468 -19.61 20.04 -16.97
C ASP A 468 -18.15 19.86 -17.42
N TRP A 469 -17.77 18.62 -17.68
CA TRP A 469 -16.50 18.29 -18.31
C TRP A 469 -16.69 17.99 -19.78
N ARG A 470 -15.86 18.59 -20.63
CA ARG A 470 -15.81 18.31 -22.07
C ARG A 470 -14.46 17.74 -22.48
N LEU A 471 -14.49 16.59 -23.15
CA LEU A 471 -13.32 16.01 -23.81
C LEU A 471 -13.03 16.83 -25.08
N LEU A 472 -11.81 17.37 -25.19
CA LEU A 472 -11.39 18.13 -26.37
C LEU A 472 -10.60 17.29 -27.38
N GLY A 473 -9.77 16.35 -26.90
CA GLY A 473 -8.85 15.62 -27.77
C GLY A 473 -8.26 14.38 -27.13
N ARG A 474 -7.93 13.40 -27.98
CA ARG A 474 -7.11 12.22 -27.66
C ARG A 474 -5.86 12.24 -28.53
N TYR A 475 -4.70 11.98 -27.93
CA TYR A 475 -3.42 12.10 -28.60
C TYR A 475 -2.70 10.76 -28.58
N GLU A 476 -2.24 10.29 -29.73
CA GLU A 476 -1.41 9.08 -29.82
C GLU A 476 0.06 9.42 -29.52
N ASP A 477 0.51 10.57 -30.01
CA ASP A 477 1.85 11.13 -29.80
C ASP A 477 1.88 12.20 -28.70
N GLY A 478 3.07 12.50 -28.17
CA GLY A 478 3.29 13.57 -27.19
C GLY A 478 3.90 13.09 -25.86
N PRO A 479 3.76 13.87 -24.79
CA PRO A 479 4.40 13.64 -23.49
C PRO A 479 4.23 12.20 -22.96
N LEU A 480 5.32 11.62 -22.43
CA LEU A 480 5.37 10.24 -21.94
C LEU A 480 5.56 10.17 -20.41
N GLY A 481 4.68 9.49 -19.68
CA GLY A 481 4.86 9.16 -18.25
C GLY A 481 3.55 9.00 -17.48
N SER A 482 3.62 8.39 -16.28
CA SER A 482 2.49 8.16 -15.34
C SER A 482 2.22 9.32 -14.38
N ASP A 483 3.09 10.32 -14.34
CA ASP A 483 2.93 11.53 -13.53
C ASP A 483 3.77 12.64 -14.16
N ILE A 484 3.12 13.47 -14.97
CA ILE A 484 3.79 14.48 -15.78
C ILE A 484 3.58 15.84 -15.10
N PRO A 485 4.63 16.45 -14.49
CA PRO A 485 4.51 17.78 -13.93
C PRO A 485 4.14 18.77 -15.02
N GLY A 486 3.05 19.51 -14.79
CA GLY A 486 2.47 20.44 -15.74
C GLY A 486 1.99 21.72 -15.07
N ALA A 487 2.09 22.83 -15.80
CA ALA A 487 1.64 24.14 -15.36
C ALA A 487 1.22 24.99 -16.55
N VAL A 488 0.37 25.98 -16.30
CA VAL A 488 -0.14 26.92 -17.30
C VAL A 488 0.36 28.33 -16.99
N ASN A 489 0.73 29.09 -18.03
CA ASN A 489 1.06 30.52 -17.91
C ASN A 489 -0.16 31.42 -18.13
N ASP A 490 0.03 32.75 -18.06
CA ASP A 490 -1.04 33.76 -18.26
C ASP A 490 -1.62 33.81 -19.69
N ARG A 491 -1.10 32.95 -20.60
CA ARG A 491 -1.48 32.85 -22.01
C ARG A 491 -2.20 31.54 -22.33
N ASP A 492 -2.68 30.80 -21.33
CA ASP A 492 -3.31 29.48 -21.49
C ASP A 492 -2.38 28.45 -22.17
N GLN A 493 -1.06 28.62 -22.02
CA GLN A 493 -0.08 27.67 -22.54
C GLN A 493 0.25 26.64 -21.47
N LEU A 494 -0.15 25.41 -21.73
CA LEU A 494 0.23 24.26 -20.91
C LEU A 494 1.65 23.84 -21.28
N VAL A 495 2.55 23.90 -20.31
CA VAL A 495 3.89 23.33 -20.40
C VAL A 495 3.95 22.11 -19.49
N VAL A 496 4.56 21.03 -20.00
CA VAL A 496 4.74 19.80 -19.24
C VAL A 496 6.15 19.24 -19.45
N VAL A 497 6.66 18.52 -18.45
CA VAL A 497 8.00 17.91 -18.50
C VAL A 497 7.88 16.39 -18.40
N SER A 498 8.38 15.69 -19.41
CA SER A 498 8.31 14.23 -19.52
C SER A 498 9.68 13.60 -19.70
N ARG A 499 9.73 12.26 -19.64
CA ARG A 499 10.92 11.50 -20.06
C ARG A 499 10.93 11.34 -21.59
N GLY A 500 12.10 11.06 -22.15
CA GLY A 500 12.25 10.69 -23.56
C GLY A 500 11.81 9.26 -23.90
N SER A 501 11.97 8.32 -22.96
CA SER A 501 11.47 6.94 -23.09
C SER A 501 10.84 6.41 -21.80
N ARG A 502 9.95 5.43 -21.94
CA ARG A 502 9.35 4.65 -20.85
C ARG A 502 10.20 3.44 -20.47
N ASP A 503 10.96 2.87 -21.40
CA ASP A 503 11.79 1.69 -21.10
C ASP A 503 13.09 2.15 -20.44
N TRP A 504 13.29 1.74 -19.19
CA TRP A 504 14.52 2.03 -18.44
C TRP A 504 15.77 1.46 -19.11
N ARG A 505 15.62 0.49 -20.00
CA ARG A 505 16.70 -0.12 -20.78
C ARG A 505 17.20 0.78 -21.91
N ASP A 506 16.46 1.82 -22.28
CA ASP A 506 16.84 2.75 -23.36
C ASP A 506 17.92 3.76 -22.93
N GLY A 507 18.50 3.58 -21.73
CA GLY A 507 19.70 4.29 -21.28
C GLY A 507 19.51 5.81 -21.28
N ASP A 508 20.17 6.48 -22.22
CA ASP A 508 20.15 7.94 -22.33
C ASP A 508 18.75 8.48 -22.67
N ALA A 509 17.96 7.79 -23.50
CA ALA A 509 16.58 8.22 -23.80
C ALA A 509 15.67 8.16 -22.56
N TYR A 510 15.90 7.20 -21.67
CA TYR A 510 15.20 7.12 -20.39
C TYR A 510 15.62 8.24 -19.41
N ARG A 511 16.85 8.73 -19.53
CA ARG A 511 17.41 9.84 -18.73
C ARG A 511 17.11 11.22 -19.31
N ALA A 512 16.71 11.28 -20.58
CA ALA A 512 16.40 12.51 -21.27
C ALA A 512 15.17 13.20 -20.67
N ARG A 513 15.28 14.54 -20.55
CA ARG A 513 14.17 15.43 -20.21
C ARG A 513 13.63 16.02 -21.50
N VAL A 514 12.32 15.84 -21.73
CA VAL A 514 11.61 16.47 -22.85
C VAL A 514 10.61 17.46 -22.29
N THR A 515 10.69 18.71 -22.72
CA THR A 515 9.75 19.77 -22.36
C THR A 515 8.81 20.02 -23.53
N TRP A 516 7.51 19.90 -23.25
CA TRP A 516 6.46 20.04 -24.24
C TRP A 516 5.61 21.27 -23.94
N GLY A 517 5.05 21.86 -24.99
CA GLY A 517 4.11 22.96 -24.90
C GLY A 517 2.87 22.71 -25.74
N MET A 518 1.75 23.24 -25.28
CA MET A 518 0.47 23.26 -25.98
C MET A 518 -0.23 24.59 -25.71
N GLN A 519 -0.66 25.29 -26.76
CA GLN A 519 -1.61 26.38 -26.62
C GLN A 519 -3.00 25.76 -26.43
N ILE A 520 -3.64 26.00 -25.29
CA ILE A 520 -4.99 25.48 -25.05
C ILE A 520 -6.01 26.48 -25.59
N ASP A 521 -6.99 25.95 -26.33
CA ASP A 521 -8.20 26.68 -26.72
C ASP A 521 -9.41 25.80 -26.40
N PRO A 522 -10.22 26.15 -25.39
CA PRO A 522 -11.39 25.35 -25.05
C PRO A 522 -12.39 25.18 -26.19
N ASP A 523 -12.49 26.12 -27.12
CA ASP A 523 -13.52 26.11 -28.15
C ASP A 523 -13.14 25.23 -29.36
N VAL A 524 -11.88 24.79 -29.45
CA VAL A 524 -11.37 23.93 -30.51
C VAL A 524 -11.27 22.47 -30.02
N GLY A 525 -12.27 21.64 -30.29
CA GLY A 525 -12.23 20.23 -29.89
C GLY A 525 -12.84 19.30 -30.92
N ASP A 526 -12.50 18.01 -30.85
CA ASP A 526 -13.13 16.97 -31.65
C ASP A 526 -14.48 16.57 -31.03
N SER A 527 -15.57 17.11 -31.60
CA SER A 527 -16.94 16.85 -31.15
C SER A 527 -17.42 15.41 -31.41
N THR A 528 -16.66 14.60 -32.14
CA THR A 528 -16.98 13.18 -32.38
C THR A 528 -16.50 12.27 -31.25
N LEU A 529 -15.62 12.75 -30.37
CA LEU A 529 -15.08 11.97 -29.27
C LEU A 529 -16.14 11.67 -28.22
N GLN A 530 -16.35 10.38 -27.97
CA GLN A 530 -17.16 9.90 -26.87
C GLN A 530 -16.32 9.55 -25.64
N ASN A 531 -16.91 9.75 -24.46
CA ASN A 531 -16.33 9.31 -23.20
C ASN A 531 -16.19 7.77 -23.17
N ARG A 532 -15.04 7.25 -22.72
CA ARG A 532 -14.70 5.81 -22.78
C ARG A 532 -15.33 4.95 -21.68
N GLY A 533 -16.18 5.51 -20.82
CA GLY A 533 -17.33 4.77 -20.31
C GLY A 533 -17.25 4.15 -18.90
N ASP A 534 -16.17 4.30 -18.13
CA ASP A 534 -16.22 3.94 -16.70
C ASP A 534 -16.07 5.20 -15.85
N SER A 535 -17.18 5.60 -15.22
CA SER A 535 -17.26 6.80 -14.38
C SER A 535 -17.10 6.49 -12.89
N GLU A 536 -17.05 5.21 -12.54
CA GLU A 536 -16.98 4.69 -11.18
C GLU A 536 -15.53 4.35 -10.80
N PRO A 537 -15.12 4.58 -9.54
CA PRO A 537 -13.77 4.27 -9.09
C PRO A 537 -13.40 2.82 -9.35
N VAL A 538 -12.18 2.62 -9.85
CA VAL A 538 -11.68 1.29 -10.20
C VAL A 538 -10.68 0.87 -9.13
N ALA A 539 -11.02 -0.21 -8.40
CA ALA A 539 -10.05 -0.89 -7.57
C ALA A 539 -8.99 -1.56 -8.46
N TYR A 540 -7.72 -1.37 -8.15
CA TYR A 540 -6.63 -2.00 -8.89
C TYR A 540 -5.84 -2.97 -8.00
N GLY A 541 -4.98 -3.77 -8.64
CA GLY A 541 -4.24 -4.82 -7.95
C GLY A 541 -5.08 -6.07 -7.66
N LEU A 542 -4.70 -6.81 -6.64
CA LEU A 542 -5.35 -8.05 -6.24
C LEU A 542 -6.64 -7.74 -5.46
N THR A 543 -7.80 -8.16 -5.98
CA THR A 543 -9.11 -7.93 -5.33
C THR A 543 -9.78 -9.24 -4.92
N PRO A 544 -10.73 -9.24 -3.97
CA PRO A 544 -11.48 -10.45 -3.62
C PRO A 544 -12.15 -11.10 -4.84
N GLY A 545 -12.64 -10.29 -5.77
CA GLY A 545 -13.24 -10.75 -7.01
C GLY A 545 -12.34 -11.61 -7.89
N HIS A 546 -11.00 -11.49 -7.78
CA HIS A 546 -10.05 -12.36 -8.48
C HIS A 546 -10.21 -13.84 -8.06
N TYR A 547 -10.35 -14.06 -6.75
CA TYR A 547 -10.56 -15.39 -6.16
C TYR A 547 -12.02 -15.83 -6.32
N ASP A 548 -12.95 -14.94 -5.96
CA ASP A 548 -14.38 -15.23 -5.84
C ASP A 548 -15.04 -15.55 -7.18
N ARG A 549 -14.42 -15.19 -8.32
CA ARG A 549 -14.87 -15.59 -9.67
C ARG A 549 -14.33 -16.93 -10.15
N THR A 550 -13.20 -17.38 -9.61
CA THR A 550 -12.42 -18.48 -10.18
C THR A 550 -12.45 -19.74 -9.31
N VAL A 551 -12.32 -19.59 -7.99
CA VAL A 551 -12.08 -20.71 -7.06
C VAL A 551 -13.36 -21.50 -6.78
N ASN A 552 -13.33 -22.82 -6.89
CA ASN A 552 -14.38 -23.75 -6.45
C ASN A 552 -13.89 -24.60 -5.26
N PRO A 553 -14.29 -24.30 -4.02
CA PRO A 553 -13.95 -25.12 -2.85
C PRO A 553 -14.54 -26.54 -2.96
N ASP A 554 -13.72 -27.57 -2.77
CA ASP A 554 -14.15 -28.97 -2.71
C ASP A 554 -13.70 -29.55 -1.36
N THR A 555 -14.61 -29.51 -0.38
CA THR A 555 -14.31 -29.94 0.99
C THR A 555 -14.27 -31.45 1.15
N ASP A 556 -15.09 -32.17 0.39
CA ASP A 556 -15.19 -33.63 0.50
C ASP A 556 -13.91 -34.27 -0.05
N ALA A 557 -13.42 -33.79 -1.19
CA ALA A 557 -12.14 -34.24 -1.74
C ALA A 557 -10.96 -33.90 -0.81
N MET A 558 -10.97 -32.71 -0.20
CA MET A 558 -9.89 -32.32 0.72
C MET A 558 -9.91 -33.13 2.02
N ALA A 559 -11.09 -33.39 2.60
CA ALA A 559 -11.23 -34.23 3.78
C ALA A 559 -10.74 -35.66 3.51
N ALA A 560 -11.18 -36.26 2.40
CA ALA A 560 -10.70 -37.59 1.98
C ALA A 560 -9.18 -37.62 1.80
N TRP A 561 -8.60 -36.58 1.20
CA TRP A 561 -7.16 -36.49 1.01
C TRP A 561 -6.39 -36.41 2.35
N LEU A 562 -6.89 -35.65 3.33
CA LEU A 562 -6.28 -35.56 4.66
C LEU A 562 -6.38 -36.88 5.44
N ASP A 563 -7.46 -37.64 5.25
CA ASP A 563 -7.65 -38.95 5.89
C ASP A 563 -6.68 -40.01 5.35
N GLU A 564 -6.31 -39.90 4.07
CA GLU A 564 -5.39 -40.82 3.37
C GLU A 564 -3.90 -40.52 3.61
N LEU A 565 -3.57 -39.53 4.46
CA LEU A 565 -2.18 -39.17 4.74
C LEU A 565 -1.38 -40.36 5.32
N PRO A 566 -0.24 -40.72 4.69
CA PRO A 566 0.63 -41.74 5.25
C PRO A 566 1.28 -41.26 6.55
N PRO A 567 1.45 -42.14 7.56
CA PRO A 567 2.10 -41.77 8.80
C PRO A 567 3.56 -41.34 8.56
N ASN A 568 4.03 -40.39 9.38
CA ASN A 568 5.43 -40.00 9.48
C ASN A 568 6.07 -39.57 8.15
N SER A 569 5.29 -38.97 7.25
CA SER A 569 5.81 -38.43 6.00
C SER A 569 5.11 -37.13 5.63
N TRP A 570 5.85 -36.25 4.98
CA TRP A 570 5.31 -35.02 4.44
C TRP A 570 4.70 -35.26 3.06
N ARG A 571 3.51 -34.71 2.87
CA ARG A 571 2.79 -34.65 1.60
C ARG A 571 2.46 -33.21 1.26
N LEU A 572 2.75 -32.80 0.03
CA LEU A 572 2.27 -31.52 -0.48
C LEU A 572 0.75 -31.57 -0.67
N LEU A 573 0.05 -30.55 -0.17
CA LEU A 573 -1.36 -30.35 -0.48
C LEU A 573 -1.54 -30.17 -2.00
N PRO A 574 -2.71 -30.54 -2.55
CA PRO A 574 -3.08 -30.23 -3.92
C PRO A 574 -2.83 -28.75 -4.23
N ALA A 575 -2.27 -28.48 -5.42
CA ALA A 575 -1.99 -27.11 -5.84
C ALA A 575 -3.29 -26.29 -5.88
N PRO A 576 -3.29 -25.07 -5.32
CA PRO A 576 -4.49 -24.24 -5.29
C PRO A 576 -4.88 -23.77 -6.70
N GLN A 577 -6.19 -23.65 -6.95
CA GLN A 577 -6.72 -23.16 -8.24
C GLN A 577 -6.26 -21.73 -8.58
N VAL A 578 -6.06 -20.91 -7.55
CA VAL A 578 -5.55 -19.54 -7.66
C VAL A 578 -4.50 -19.34 -6.57
N THR A 579 -3.33 -18.84 -6.96
CA THR A 579 -2.23 -18.51 -6.04
C THR A 579 -2.35 -17.09 -5.51
N THR A 580 -1.72 -16.82 -4.37
CA THR A 580 -1.60 -15.46 -3.82
C THR A 580 -0.27 -14.80 -4.18
N THR A 581 -0.09 -13.53 -3.81
CA THR A 581 1.17 -12.80 -3.98
C THR A 581 2.30 -13.49 -3.20
N ARG A 582 3.43 -13.71 -3.87
CA ARG A 582 4.63 -14.27 -3.24
C ARG A 582 5.17 -13.30 -2.21
N ARG A 583 5.44 -13.80 -1.00
CA ARG A 583 5.92 -13.00 0.13
C ARG A 583 7.04 -13.75 0.83
N ALA A 584 8.15 -13.08 1.09
CA ALA A 584 9.29 -13.66 1.81
C ALA A 584 9.50 -12.95 3.16
N TRP A 585 10.29 -13.53 4.06
CA TRP A 585 10.70 -12.92 5.34
C TRP A 585 9.56 -12.68 6.36
N GLY A 586 8.58 -13.58 6.46
CA GLY A 586 7.52 -13.48 7.47
C GLY A 586 7.21 -14.78 8.22
N THR A 587 6.43 -14.63 9.30
CA THR A 587 5.69 -15.70 10.01
C THR A 587 4.22 -15.59 9.61
N MET A 588 3.55 -16.74 9.39
CA MET A 588 2.15 -16.80 8.98
C MET A 588 1.32 -17.45 10.08
N PRO A 589 0.66 -16.68 10.98
CA PRO A 589 -0.13 -17.26 12.06
C PRO A 589 -1.15 -18.29 11.58
N TYR A 590 -1.35 -19.31 12.41
CA TYR A 590 -2.34 -20.34 12.18
C TYR A 590 -3.57 -20.12 13.05
N ASP A 591 -4.72 -19.90 12.42
CA ASP A 591 -6.02 -19.78 13.09
C ASP A 591 -6.60 -21.19 13.27
N SER A 592 -6.39 -21.73 14.48
CA SER A 592 -6.80 -23.09 14.83
C SER A 592 -8.32 -23.27 14.89
N HIS A 593 -9.11 -22.20 15.04
CA HIS A 593 -10.57 -22.32 15.08
C HIS A 593 -11.20 -22.41 13.68
N ARG A 594 -10.46 -21.99 12.65
CA ARG A 594 -10.93 -21.95 11.26
C ARG A 594 -10.09 -22.85 10.34
N HIS A 595 -9.11 -23.56 10.90
CA HIS A 595 -8.09 -24.36 10.21
C HIS A 595 -7.51 -23.65 8.98
N GLN A 596 -6.94 -22.47 9.20
CA GLN A 596 -6.43 -21.64 8.12
C GLN A 596 -5.10 -20.95 8.45
N LEU A 597 -4.29 -20.74 7.42
CA LEU A 597 -3.11 -19.88 7.51
C LEU A 597 -3.49 -18.44 7.18
N LEU A 598 -2.98 -17.50 7.97
CA LEU A 598 -3.13 -16.06 7.76
C LEU A 598 -1.82 -15.48 7.22
N LYS A 599 -1.79 -15.21 5.92
CA LYS A 599 -0.63 -14.67 5.19
C LYS A 599 -0.76 -13.17 5.05
N TRP A 600 -0.08 -12.43 5.93
CA TRP A 600 0.09 -10.99 5.81
C TRP A 600 1.57 -10.60 5.78
N GLY A 601 1.86 -9.48 5.14
CA GLY A 601 3.19 -8.89 5.15
C GLY A 601 4.20 -9.60 4.24
N GLY A 602 5.45 -9.59 4.70
CA GLY A 602 6.66 -9.95 4.00
C GLY A 602 7.81 -9.17 4.63
N GLY A 603 8.97 -9.15 3.99
CA GLY A 603 10.06 -8.32 4.45
C GLY A 603 11.13 -8.05 3.41
N HIS A 604 12.02 -7.13 3.73
CA HIS A 604 12.99 -6.56 2.78
C HIS A 604 12.33 -6.03 1.49
N GLY A 605 11.10 -5.51 1.57
CA GLY A 605 10.39 -4.96 0.42
C GLY A 605 9.93 -5.98 -0.63
N THR A 606 9.90 -7.30 -0.33
CA THR A 606 9.46 -8.30 -1.34
C THR A 606 7.98 -8.20 -1.70
N TYR A 607 7.16 -7.70 -0.78
CA TYR A 607 5.75 -7.40 -0.99
C TYR A 607 5.31 -6.37 0.06
N ILE A 608 4.50 -5.39 -0.35
CA ILE A 608 4.16 -4.20 0.44
C ILE A 608 2.67 -3.89 0.49
N GLY A 609 1.86 -4.72 -0.19
CA GLY A 609 0.41 -4.60 -0.17
C GLY A 609 -0.17 -4.91 1.21
N THR A 610 -1.34 -4.33 1.51
CA THR A 610 -2.03 -4.54 2.80
C THR A 610 -2.86 -5.82 2.87
N ASP A 611 -3.10 -6.50 1.74
CA ASP A 611 -3.96 -7.69 1.71
C ASP A 611 -3.44 -8.80 2.63
N LEU A 612 -4.37 -9.34 3.42
CA LEU A 612 -4.16 -10.52 4.24
C LEU A 612 -4.87 -11.69 3.56
N ALA A 613 -4.08 -12.66 3.10
CA ALA A 613 -4.58 -13.85 2.41
C ALA A 613 -4.84 -14.98 3.39
N HIS A 614 -6.02 -15.58 3.26
CA HIS A 614 -6.45 -16.75 4.02
C HIS A 614 -6.26 -17.99 3.16
N TYR A 615 -5.59 -19.01 3.70
CA TYR A 615 -5.57 -20.35 3.10
C TYR A 615 -6.34 -21.33 3.95
N SER A 616 -7.43 -21.87 3.40
CA SER A 616 -8.23 -22.90 4.08
C SER A 616 -7.61 -24.28 3.90
N LEU A 617 -7.23 -24.95 5.00
CA LEU A 617 -6.83 -26.36 4.93
C LEU A 617 -7.99 -27.29 4.62
N ARG A 618 -9.22 -26.86 4.89
CA ARG A 618 -10.43 -27.67 4.63
C ARG A 618 -10.88 -27.66 3.19
N SER A 619 -10.39 -26.72 2.37
CA SER A 619 -10.75 -26.64 0.95
C SER A 619 -9.57 -26.49 0.00
N GLY A 620 -8.35 -26.25 0.48
CA GLY A 620 -7.15 -26.08 -0.35
C GLY A 620 -7.14 -24.79 -1.16
N THR A 621 -7.76 -23.73 -0.64
CA THR A 621 -8.00 -22.52 -1.43
C THR A 621 -7.55 -21.23 -0.73
N TRP A 622 -7.08 -20.29 -1.55
CA TRP A 622 -6.74 -18.93 -1.14
C TRP A 622 -7.92 -17.98 -1.34
N SER A 623 -8.03 -16.98 -0.45
CA SER A 623 -8.93 -15.83 -0.62
C SER A 623 -8.43 -14.62 0.17
N ILE A 624 -8.95 -13.42 -0.16
CA ILE A 624 -8.70 -12.17 0.58
C ILE A 624 -10.03 -11.49 0.94
N GLY A 625 -10.03 -10.61 1.94
CA GLY A 625 -11.25 -9.92 2.42
C GLY A 625 -11.54 -8.56 1.77
N TYR A 626 -10.52 -7.92 1.22
CA TYR A 626 -10.58 -6.56 0.67
C TYR A 626 -9.53 -6.37 -0.44
N PRO A 627 -9.67 -5.36 -1.32
CA PRO A 627 -8.64 -5.02 -2.30
C PRO A 627 -7.28 -4.73 -1.64
N ALA A 628 -6.20 -5.26 -2.21
CA ALA A 628 -4.85 -4.94 -1.77
C ALA A 628 -4.58 -3.44 -1.98
N GLU A 629 -4.05 -2.77 -0.95
CA GLU A 629 -3.61 -1.38 -1.06
C GLU A 629 -2.10 -1.33 -1.20
N ASP A 630 -1.61 -0.65 -2.23
CA ASP A 630 -0.19 -0.56 -2.56
C ASP A 630 0.30 0.89 -2.48
N MET A 631 1.06 1.18 -1.43
CA MET A 631 1.65 2.50 -1.20
C MET A 631 3.09 2.52 -1.73
N PRO A 632 3.59 3.66 -2.22
CA PRO A 632 4.91 3.76 -2.82
C PRO A 632 5.96 3.40 -1.79
N THR A 633 6.91 2.57 -2.23
CA THR A 633 8.06 2.15 -1.43
C THR A 633 9.28 2.97 -1.73
N ARG A 634 10.19 3.00 -0.75
CA ARG A 634 11.57 3.40 -1.01
C ARG A 634 12.54 2.44 -0.32
N GLY A 635 13.03 1.47 -1.07
CA GLY A 635 13.95 0.44 -0.57
C GLY A 635 13.21 -0.67 0.18
N PHE A 636 13.41 -0.77 1.50
CA PHE A 636 12.98 -1.93 2.29
C PHE A 636 11.60 -1.79 2.97
N TYR A 637 11.01 -0.59 2.99
CA TYR A 637 9.82 -0.27 3.78
C TYR A 637 8.81 0.55 2.99
N ALA A 638 7.54 0.46 3.39
CA ALA A 638 6.53 1.40 2.98
C ALA A 638 6.77 2.78 3.64
N MET A 639 6.35 3.86 2.98
CA MET A 639 6.61 5.23 3.46
C MET A 639 5.56 5.76 4.46
N ALA A 640 4.49 5.00 4.73
CA ALA A 640 3.45 5.35 5.69
C ALA A 640 3.12 4.17 6.64
N VAL A 641 2.58 4.48 7.82
CA VAL A 641 2.26 3.47 8.85
C VAL A 641 1.00 2.68 8.51
N GLN A 642 0.00 3.41 8.01
CA GLN A 642 -1.31 2.89 7.64
C GLN A 642 -1.79 3.51 6.34
N THR A 643 -2.74 2.86 5.70
CA THR A 643 -3.41 3.35 4.50
C THR A 643 -4.64 4.21 4.82
N PHE A 644 -5.28 4.73 3.77
CA PHE A 644 -6.54 5.48 3.86
C PHE A 644 -7.76 4.64 4.32
N ASN A 645 -7.55 3.36 4.67
CA ASN A 645 -8.55 2.46 5.26
C ASN A 645 -8.19 1.99 6.67
N ASN A 646 -7.23 2.63 7.34
CA ASN A 646 -6.68 2.19 8.63
C ASN A 646 -6.06 0.78 8.59
N ARG A 647 -5.49 0.36 7.46
CA ARG A 647 -4.82 -0.93 7.37
C ARG A 647 -3.31 -0.74 7.56
N PRO A 648 -2.64 -1.57 8.37
CA PRO A 648 -1.20 -1.50 8.53
C PRO A 648 -0.49 -1.78 7.21
N GLN A 649 0.66 -1.14 7.02
CA GLN A 649 1.57 -1.46 5.93
C GLN A 649 2.67 -2.42 6.38
N VAL A 650 3.31 -3.03 5.39
CA VAL A 650 4.36 -4.02 5.63
C VAL A 650 5.57 -3.36 6.29
N PRO A 651 6.04 -3.92 7.42
CA PRO A 651 7.21 -3.41 8.13
C PRO A 651 8.51 -3.95 7.50
N ASN A 652 9.63 -3.93 8.25
CA ASN A 652 10.89 -4.52 7.79
C ASN A 652 10.75 -6.01 7.40
N HIS A 653 10.25 -6.82 8.34
CA HIS A 653 9.97 -8.25 8.22
C HIS A 653 9.21 -8.70 9.48
N VAL A 654 8.27 -9.62 9.35
CA VAL A 654 7.31 -10.00 10.42
C VAL A 654 7.66 -11.30 11.16
N TRP A 655 8.93 -11.73 11.10
CA TRP A 655 9.36 -12.95 11.80
C TRP A 655 9.18 -12.89 13.30
N ASP A 656 8.56 -13.94 13.85
CA ASP A 656 8.24 -14.12 15.26
C ASP A 656 7.37 -13.00 15.84
N ALA A 657 6.96 -12.03 15.03
CA ALA A 657 6.23 -10.83 15.41
C ALA A 657 4.76 -10.91 15.01
N ALA A 658 4.25 -12.14 14.85
CA ALA A 658 2.87 -12.45 14.55
C ALA A 658 2.41 -13.73 15.28
N ALA A 659 1.19 -13.76 15.80
CA ALA A 659 0.58 -14.95 16.38
C ALA A 659 -0.95 -14.90 16.29
N TYR A 660 -1.61 -16.04 16.40
CA TYR A 660 -3.06 -16.10 16.54
C TYR A 660 -3.44 -16.18 18.02
N ASP A 661 -4.39 -15.37 18.45
CA ASP A 661 -4.90 -15.38 19.82
C ASP A 661 -6.15 -16.26 19.92
N PRO A 662 -6.08 -17.45 20.53
CA PRO A 662 -7.23 -18.37 20.57
C PRO A 662 -8.35 -17.90 21.49
N VAL A 663 -8.10 -16.92 22.37
CA VAL A 663 -9.11 -16.38 23.30
C VAL A 663 -10.01 -15.37 22.60
N SER A 664 -9.42 -14.34 21.98
CA SER A 664 -10.15 -13.36 21.15
C SER A 664 -10.52 -13.90 19.77
N ARG A 665 -9.85 -14.97 19.31
CA ARG A 665 -9.97 -15.57 17.97
C ARG A 665 -9.53 -14.64 16.84
N LYS A 666 -8.53 -13.79 17.14
CA LYS A 666 -7.99 -12.75 16.26
C LYS A 666 -6.50 -12.97 16.04
N GLY A 667 -5.97 -12.49 14.93
CA GLY A 667 -4.53 -12.49 14.73
C GLY A 667 -3.90 -11.20 15.26
N ILE A 668 -2.69 -11.31 15.81
CA ILE A 668 -1.94 -10.23 16.43
C ILE A 668 -0.63 -10.07 15.68
N TRP A 669 -0.34 -8.85 15.21
CA TRP A 669 0.91 -8.50 14.54
C TRP A 669 1.56 -7.29 15.21
N MET A 670 2.88 -7.29 15.28
CA MET A 670 3.64 -6.06 15.46
C MET A 670 3.99 -5.52 14.06
N SER A 671 3.55 -4.31 13.77
CA SER A 671 4.03 -3.56 12.60
C SER A 671 4.66 -2.26 13.07
N ASN A 672 5.94 -2.08 12.72
CA ASN A 672 6.78 -0.98 13.18
C ASN A 672 6.82 -0.90 14.72
N ASP A 673 6.14 0.11 15.28
CA ASP A 673 6.05 0.43 16.70
C ASP A 673 4.59 0.39 17.19
N ALA A 674 3.71 -0.44 16.58
CA ALA A 674 2.31 -0.60 16.97
C ALA A 674 1.85 -2.07 16.90
N VAL A 675 0.94 -2.47 17.80
CA VAL A 675 0.29 -3.79 17.77
C VAL A 675 -1.02 -3.69 16.99
N TRP A 676 -1.10 -4.43 15.89
CA TRP A 676 -2.27 -4.49 15.03
C TRP A 676 -3.02 -5.80 15.27
N ILE A 677 -4.34 -5.69 15.43
CA ILE A 677 -5.24 -6.82 15.64
C ILE A 677 -6.07 -6.99 14.36
N TYR A 678 -6.17 -8.23 13.89
CA TYR A 678 -6.96 -8.59 12.71
C TYR A 678 -8.06 -9.55 13.11
N ASP A 679 -9.30 -9.22 12.76
CA ASP A 679 -10.45 -10.11 12.97
C ASP A 679 -10.72 -10.95 11.72
N PRO A 680 -10.37 -12.26 11.72
CA PRO A 680 -10.64 -13.14 10.59
C PRO A 680 -12.15 -13.40 10.35
N ALA A 681 -13.03 -13.15 11.32
CA ALA A 681 -14.47 -13.35 11.17
C ALA A 681 -15.10 -12.33 10.22
N ILE A 682 -14.57 -11.10 10.19
CA ILE A 682 -14.99 -10.01 9.30
C ILE A 682 -13.91 -9.60 8.31
N ARG A 683 -12.75 -10.25 8.38
CA ARG A 683 -11.56 -10.04 7.54
C ARG A 683 -11.10 -8.59 7.50
N GLU A 684 -11.01 -7.94 8.65
CA GLU A 684 -10.63 -6.52 8.74
C GLU A 684 -9.69 -6.26 9.93
N TRP A 685 -8.88 -5.21 9.82
CA TRP A 685 -8.02 -4.74 10.90
C TRP A 685 -8.79 -3.88 11.90
N GLU A 686 -8.46 -4.01 13.18
CA GLU A 686 -8.99 -3.14 14.22
C GLU A 686 -8.24 -1.82 14.27
N TYR A 687 -8.99 -0.75 14.55
CA TYR A 687 -8.47 0.59 14.73
C TYR A 687 -9.16 1.26 15.92
N PRO A 688 -8.43 2.02 16.77
CA PRO A 688 -6.98 2.24 16.74
C PRO A 688 -6.17 0.96 17.07
N PRO A 689 -4.87 0.91 16.72
CA PRO A 689 -4.00 -0.19 17.12
C PRO A 689 -3.94 -0.37 18.64
N ALA A 690 -3.72 -1.61 19.08
CA ALA A 690 -3.60 -1.96 20.49
C ALA A 690 -2.31 -1.38 21.13
N PRO A 691 -2.31 -1.14 22.46
CA PRO A 691 -1.13 -0.63 23.15
C PRO A 691 0.07 -1.58 23.04
N LEU A 692 1.27 -1.01 23.12
CA LEU A 692 2.51 -1.79 23.15
C LEU A 692 2.63 -2.55 24.48
N PRO A 693 3.13 -3.80 24.48
CA PRO A 693 3.44 -4.53 25.72
C PRO A 693 4.52 -3.84 26.55
N HIS A 694 5.38 -3.04 25.92
CA HIS A 694 6.43 -2.28 26.59
C HIS A 694 6.79 -1.04 25.74
N PRO A 695 7.09 0.15 26.32
CA PRO A 695 7.37 1.39 25.57
C PRO A 695 8.59 1.34 24.62
N ARG A 696 9.47 0.35 24.81
CA ARG A 696 10.64 0.09 23.93
C ARG A 696 10.46 -1.13 23.01
N ALA A 697 9.25 -1.70 22.98
CA ALA A 697 8.92 -2.76 22.05
C ALA A 697 8.89 -2.20 20.62
N ASN A 698 9.34 -3.00 19.67
CA ASN A 698 9.19 -2.78 18.24
C ASN A 698 9.33 -4.13 17.55
N ILE A 699 9.08 -4.16 16.24
CA ILE A 699 9.11 -5.40 15.46
C ILE A 699 10.44 -6.18 15.55
N MET A 700 11.57 -5.50 15.76
CA MET A 700 12.88 -6.17 15.89
C MET A 700 13.20 -6.61 17.32
N ARG A 701 12.34 -6.32 18.30
CA ARG A 701 12.58 -6.57 19.74
C ARG A 701 11.41 -7.28 20.41
N ILE A 702 10.69 -8.09 19.66
CA ILE A 702 9.52 -8.82 20.13
C ILE A 702 9.46 -10.22 19.50
N SER A 703 8.88 -11.16 20.25
CA SER A 703 8.49 -12.49 19.78
C SER A 703 7.12 -12.81 20.36
N PHE A 704 6.21 -13.42 19.60
CA PHE A 704 4.91 -13.87 20.06
C PHE A 704 4.81 -15.40 20.07
N ALA A 705 3.97 -15.94 20.97
CA ALA A 705 3.46 -17.30 20.86
C ALA A 705 2.01 -17.37 21.31
N SER A 706 1.23 -18.19 20.61
CA SER A 706 -0.14 -18.55 20.98
C SER A 706 -0.14 -19.49 22.18
N THR A 707 -0.99 -19.22 23.18
CA THR A 707 -1.28 -20.13 24.30
C THR A 707 -2.78 -20.22 24.54
N PRO A 708 -3.30 -21.24 25.24
CA PRO A 708 -4.71 -21.32 25.61
C PRO A 708 -5.21 -20.13 26.46
N ARG A 709 -4.31 -19.38 27.11
CA ARG A 709 -4.62 -18.18 27.90
C ARG A 709 -4.57 -16.89 27.08
N GLY A 710 -4.15 -16.97 25.82
CA GLY A 710 -3.94 -15.86 24.90
C GLY A 710 -2.51 -15.76 24.39
N VAL A 711 -2.21 -14.74 23.59
CA VAL A 711 -0.87 -14.48 23.06
C VAL A 711 0.07 -13.99 24.16
N VAL A 712 1.24 -14.64 24.25
CA VAL A 712 2.35 -14.17 25.07
C VAL A 712 3.37 -13.45 24.19
N ALA A 713 3.75 -12.24 24.59
CA ALA A 713 4.82 -11.45 24.00
C ALA A 713 6.08 -11.51 24.87
N TRP A 714 7.19 -11.92 24.27
CA TRP A 714 8.52 -11.72 24.83
C TRP A 714 9.12 -10.44 24.25
N SER A 715 9.32 -9.43 25.09
CA SER A 715 9.81 -8.13 24.66
C SER A 715 10.73 -7.51 25.71
N VAL A 716 11.88 -6.99 25.26
CA VAL A 716 12.83 -6.20 26.08
C VAL A 716 13.18 -6.83 27.45
N GLY A 717 13.31 -8.16 27.52
CA GLY A 717 13.70 -8.85 28.76
C GLY A 717 12.54 -9.36 29.62
N ARG A 718 11.29 -9.18 29.17
CA ARG A 718 10.08 -9.47 29.94
C ARG A 718 9.06 -10.26 29.11
N LEU A 719 8.13 -10.92 29.79
CA LEU A 719 7.00 -11.63 29.20
C LEU A 719 5.71 -10.89 29.51
N TYR A 720 4.81 -10.82 28.54
CA TYR A 720 3.50 -10.18 28.66
C TYR A 720 2.43 -11.08 28.09
N LEU A 721 1.31 -11.26 28.77
CA LEU A 721 0.13 -11.94 28.26
C LEU A 721 -0.90 -10.89 27.83
N LEU A 722 -1.42 -11.02 26.61
CA LEU A 722 -2.54 -10.20 26.15
C LEU A 722 -3.82 -10.65 26.86
N ASP A 723 -4.45 -9.74 27.61
CA ASP A 723 -5.82 -9.93 28.06
C ASP A 723 -6.77 -9.51 26.94
N ALA A 724 -7.37 -10.50 26.28
CA ALA A 724 -8.30 -10.29 25.17
C ALA A 724 -9.60 -9.56 25.57
N THR A 725 -9.99 -9.59 26.85
CA THR A 725 -11.22 -8.93 27.33
C THR A 725 -10.98 -7.45 27.59
N GLU A 726 -9.84 -7.12 28.18
CA GLU A 726 -9.47 -5.73 28.49
C GLU A 726 -8.72 -5.05 27.33
N GLY A 727 -8.15 -5.81 26.38
CA GLY A 727 -7.29 -5.28 25.32
C GLY A 727 -5.91 -4.84 25.81
N GLU A 728 -5.47 -5.32 26.98
CA GLU A 728 -4.31 -4.83 27.71
C GLU A 728 -3.25 -5.91 27.94
N TRP A 729 -1.99 -5.50 28.08
CA TRP A 729 -0.88 -6.41 28.35
C TRP A 729 -0.63 -6.57 29.86
N ARG A 730 -0.60 -7.81 30.33
CA ARG A 730 -0.23 -8.15 31.72
C ARG A 730 1.16 -8.76 31.77
N GLU A 731 2.07 -8.14 32.51
CA GLU A 731 3.41 -8.70 32.72
C GLU A 731 3.33 -10.03 33.49
N LEU A 732 3.97 -11.05 32.94
CA LEU A 732 4.11 -12.36 33.56
C LEU A 732 5.36 -12.37 34.47
N PRO A 733 5.26 -12.88 35.72
CA PRO A 733 6.37 -12.84 36.66
C PRO A 733 7.49 -13.80 36.26
N VAL A 734 8.74 -13.35 36.34
CA VAL A 734 9.93 -14.22 36.23
C VAL A 734 10.58 -14.32 37.61
N ARG A 735 10.45 -15.47 38.27
CA ARG A 735 10.83 -15.60 39.69
C ARG A 735 12.29 -16.01 39.91
N ARG A 736 12.95 -16.64 38.93
CA ARG A 736 14.35 -17.13 39.03
C ARG A 736 15.04 -17.06 37.68
N GLY A 737 16.20 -16.42 37.59
CA GLY A 737 17.01 -16.32 36.36
C GLY A 737 16.69 -15.10 35.49
N GLU A 738 17.41 -14.99 34.36
CA GLU A 738 17.26 -13.89 33.40
C GLU A 738 16.81 -14.41 32.04
N LEU A 739 15.71 -13.83 31.52
CA LEU A 739 15.07 -14.20 30.26
C LEU A 739 15.94 -13.86 29.02
N GLY A 740 16.67 -12.73 29.08
CA GLY A 740 17.26 -12.12 27.89
C GLY A 740 16.23 -11.42 27.02
N GLY A 741 16.65 -10.69 25.99
CA GLY A 741 15.75 -9.92 25.11
C GLY A 741 15.45 -10.63 23.79
N ALA A 742 14.18 -10.60 23.38
CA ALA A 742 13.78 -11.01 22.04
C ALA A 742 14.49 -10.17 20.97
N HIS A 743 14.81 -10.79 19.83
CA HIS A 743 15.30 -10.09 18.67
C HIS A 743 14.74 -10.75 17.41
N GLY A 744 14.10 -9.93 16.56
CA GLY A 744 13.53 -10.40 15.29
C GLY A 744 14.57 -11.19 14.51
N ASP A 745 14.13 -12.29 13.89
CA ASP A 745 14.94 -13.31 13.21
C ASP A 745 15.80 -14.22 14.11
N ARG A 746 16.13 -13.84 15.36
CA ARG A 746 17.09 -14.57 16.23
C ARG A 746 16.48 -15.33 17.41
N THR A 747 15.18 -15.26 17.57
CA THR A 747 14.45 -15.89 18.68
C THR A 747 13.38 -16.85 18.19
N GLY A 748 12.72 -17.51 19.13
CA GLY A 748 11.53 -18.32 18.85
C GLY A 748 10.93 -18.82 20.15
N MET A 749 9.62 -19.02 20.13
CA MET A 749 8.82 -19.43 21.27
C MET A 749 7.85 -20.53 20.83
N ALA A 750 7.76 -21.61 21.62
CA ALA A 750 6.79 -22.68 21.42
C ALA A 750 6.07 -22.96 22.73
N TYR A 751 4.74 -23.10 22.67
CA TYR A 751 3.94 -23.49 23.83
C TYR A 751 3.87 -25.02 23.93
N ASP A 752 4.21 -25.57 25.10
CA ASP A 752 4.03 -26.97 25.46
C ASP A 752 2.73 -27.12 26.23
N SER A 753 1.77 -27.80 25.60
CA SER A 753 0.41 -27.96 26.12
C SER A 753 0.29 -29.02 27.21
N ILE A 754 1.26 -29.94 27.34
CA ILE A 754 1.26 -30.97 28.39
C ILE A 754 1.70 -30.35 29.71
N ARG A 755 2.73 -29.51 29.67
CA ARG A 755 3.36 -28.93 30.87
C ARG A 755 2.94 -27.51 31.17
N ASN A 756 2.09 -26.92 30.32
CA ASN A 756 1.71 -25.52 30.39
C ASN A 756 2.94 -24.59 30.50
N SER A 757 3.86 -24.73 29.54
CA SER A 757 5.14 -24.01 29.59
C SER A 757 5.52 -23.42 28.24
N LEU A 758 6.33 -22.36 28.26
CA LEU A 758 6.92 -21.75 27.06
C LEU A 758 8.36 -22.22 26.91
N TRP A 759 8.67 -22.77 25.74
CA TRP A 759 10.01 -23.11 25.33
C TRP A 759 10.56 -21.99 24.46
N MET A 760 11.67 -21.39 24.90
CA MET A 760 12.20 -20.15 24.33
C MET A 760 13.65 -20.34 23.93
N GLY A 761 13.99 -19.89 22.72
CA GLY A 761 15.36 -19.92 22.21
C GLY A 761 15.91 -18.54 21.90
N TRP A 762 17.20 -18.37 22.14
CA TRP A 762 17.93 -17.15 21.81
C TRP A 762 19.31 -17.43 21.21
N ALA A 763 19.61 -16.76 20.09
CA ALA A 763 20.96 -16.62 19.56
C ALA A 763 21.37 -15.14 19.61
N GLY A 764 22.37 -14.77 20.42
CA GLY A 764 22.74 -13.37 20.67
C GLY A 764 23.22 -12.55 19.46
N ARG A 765 23.49 -11.26 19.69
CA ARG A 765 23.95 -10.32 18.63
C ARG A 765 25.30 -10.69 18.04
N ASP A 766 26.21 -11.20 18.87
CA ASP A 766 27.56 -11.60 18.48
C ASP A 766 27.63 -13.12 18.27
N ILE A 767 27.51 -13.54 17.02
CA ILE A 767 27.85 -14.90 16.58
C ILE A 767 29.35 -15.08 16.85
N GLY A 768 29.71 -15.51 18.07
CA GLY A 768 31.09 -15.71 18.48
C GLY A 768 31.41 -15.43 19.96
N ARG A 769 30.52 -14.83 20.77
CA ARG A 769 30.83 -14.54 22.20
C ARG A 769 29.81 -14.98 23.24
N GLN A 770 28.58 -15.38 22.88
CA GLN A 770 27.64 -15.98 23.83
C GLN A 770 26.94 -17.21 23.22
N SER A 771 26.90 -18.31 23.98
CA SER A 771 26.25 -19.56 23.56
C SER A 771 24.74 -19.38 23.40
N PRO A 772 24.09 -20.08 22.45
CA PRO A 772 22.63 -20.14 22.37
C PRO A 772 22.03 -20.55 23.73
N ARG A 773 20.82 -20.07 24.01
CA ARG A 773 20.07 -20.46 25.22
C ARG A 773 18.80 -21.18 24.81
N LEU A 774 18.53 -22.33 25.43
CA LEU A 774 17.21 -22.93 25.49
C LEU A 774 16.68 -22.74 26.93
N LEU A 775 15.50 -22.14 27.04
CA LEU A 775 14.84 -21.85 28.30
C LEU A 775 13.46 -22.48 28.29
N ARG A 776 13.03 -23.00 29.44
CA ARG A 776 11.64 -23.38 29.69
C ARG A 776 11.07 -22.48 30.77
N TYR A 777 10.01 -21.76 30.46
CA TYR A 777 9.27 -20.91 31.38
C TYR A 777 7.95 -21.58 31.76
N ASP A 778 7.72 -21.79 33.05
CA ASP A 778 6.48 -22.35 33.59
C ASP A 778 5.41 -21.26 33.67
N MET A 779 4.25 -21.46 33.02
CA MET A 779 3.20 -20.45 32.95
C MET A 779 2.39 -20.30 34.24
N ASP A 780 2.49 -21.26 35.17
CA ASP A 780 1.74 -21.29 36.41
C ASP A 780 2.48 -20.58 37.54
N ASP A 781 3.79 -20.82 37.67
CA ASP A 781 4.58 -20.27 38.78
C ASP A 781 5.64 -19.23 38.38
N GLY A 782 5.91 -19.06 37.09
CA GLY A 782 6.88 -18.12 36.56
C GLY A 782 8.35 -18.53 36.73
N SER A 783 8.61 -19.82 36.98
CA SER A 783 9.96 -20.36 37.07
C SER A 783 10.61 -20.54 35.69
N LEU A 784 11.93 -20.35 35.64
CA LEU A 784 12.73 -20.48 34.42
C LEU A 784 13.78 -21.57 34.61
N GLU A 785 13.77 -22.57 33.74
CA GLU A 785 14.79 -23.61 33.65
C GLU A 785 15.71 -23.36 32.44
N ARG A 786 17.03 -23.48 32.64
CA ARG A 786 18.01 -23.44 31.56
C ARG A 786 18.35 -24.85 31.12
N LEU A 787 18.35 -25.08 29.81
CA LEU A 787 18.52 -26.39 29.20
C LEU A 787 19.72 -26.42 28.24
N ASN A 788 20.01 -27.61 27.72
CA ASN A 788 21.01 -27.82 26.69
C ASN A 788 20.64 -26.98 25.46
N PRO A 789 21.55 -26.14 24.97
CA PRO A 789 21.23 -25.29 23.85
C PRO A 789 21.02 -26.12 22.57
N PRO A 790 20.30 -25.58 21.57
CA PRO A 790 20.29 -26.17 20.24
C PRO A 790 21.71 -26.29 19.67
N PRO A 791 21.94 -27.23 18.74
CA PRO A 791 23.20 -27.32 18.00
C PRO A 791 23.63 -25.97 17.42
N SER A 792 24.94 -25.72 17.32
CA SER A 792 25.48 -24.42 16.89
C SER A 792 24.86 -23.98 15.56
N GLY A 793 24.38 -22.74 15.51
CA GLY A 793 23.74 -22.15 14.34
C GLY A 793 22.22 -22.26 14.30
N ILE A 794 21.59 -23.20 15.01
CA ILE A 794 20.13 -23.42 14.95
C ILE A 794 19.39 -22.45 15.89
N ARG A 795 18.34 -21.78 15.40
CA ARG A 795 17.46 -20.93 16.20
C ARG A 795 16.12 -21.65 16.43
N MET A 796 15.46 -21.41 17.56
CA MET A 796 14.14 -21.97 17.90
C MET A 796 12.98 -21.34 17.10
N ARG A 797 13.27 -20.66 15.98
CA ARG A 797 12.27 -20.01 15.13
C ARG A 797 11.39 -21.05 14.45
N GLU A 798 10.08 -20.78 14.34
CA GLU A 798 9.08 -21.70 13.77
C GLU A 798 9.17 -23.12 14.38
N THR A 799 9.00 -23.20 15.70
CA THR A 799 9.00 -24.46 16.46
C THR A 799 7.62 -24.68 17.06
N VAL A 800 7.15 -25.92 17.05
CA VAL A 800 5.88 -26.32 17.67
C VAL A 800 6.07 -27.50 18.61
N HIS A 801 5.28 -27.56 19.67
CA HIS A 801 5.14 -28.77 20.47
C HIS A 801 4.13 -29.70 19.80
N VAL A 802 4.49 -30.98 19.68
CA VAL A 802 3.57 -32.04 19.24
C VAL A 802 3.30 -32.96 20.43
N PRO A 803 2.11 -32.88 21.05
CA PRO A 803 1.81 -33.63 22.28
C PRO A 803 1.91 -35.14 22.16
N GLU A 804 1.55 -35.69 21.00
CA GLU A 804 1.46 -37.12 20.71
C GLU A 804 2.82 -37.82 20.81
N ILE A 805 3.89 -37.12 20.41
CA ILE A 805 5.28 -37.59 20.50
C ILE A 805 6.06 -36.93 21.64
N ASP A 806 5.47 -35.93 22.31
CA ASP A 806 6.07 -35.15 23.40
C ASP A 806 7.44 -34.53 23.03
N MET A 807 7.50 -33.93 21.84
CA MET A 807 8.71 -33.30 21.31
C MET A 807 8.43 -31.88 20.81
N LEU A 808 9.47 -31.05 20.79
CA LEU A 808 9.46 -29.79 20.06
C LEU A 808 9.97 -30.05 18.65
N VAL A 809 9.11 -29.93 17.64
CA VAL A 809 9.47 -30.08 16.23
C VAL A 809 9.82 -28.72 15.66
N ASN A 810 11.01 -28.60 15.09
CA ASN A 810 11.49 -27.38 14.48
C ASN A 810 11.36 -27.45 12.94
N ILE A 811 11.15 -26.29 12.32
CA ILE A 811 11.06 -26.17 10.86
C ILE A 811 12.33 -26.60 10.12
N VAL A 812 13.48 -26.64 10.80
CA VAL A 812 14.74 -27.08 10.21
C VAL A 812 14.64 -28.54 9.83
N ARG A 813 15.06 -28.86 8.61
CA ARG A 813 15.38 -30.22 8.22
C ARG A 813 16.88 -30.42 8.14
N VAL A 814 17.35 -31.50 8.75
CA VAL A 814 18.75 -31.90 8.89
C VAL A 814 19.00 -33.21 8.14
N ARG A 815 20.27 -33.46 7.84
CA ARG A 815 20.75 -34.69 7.22
C ARG A 815 21.90 -35.28 8.02
N ASN A 816 21.92 -36.60 8.17
CA ASN A 816 23.08 -37.36 8.63
C ASN A 816 23.24 -38.61 7.75
N GLY A 817 24.24 -38.64 6.88
CA GLY A 817 24.34 -39.67 5.84
C GLY A 817 23.12 -39.67 4.91
N ASP A 818 22.44 -40.82 4.83
CA ASP A 818 21.23 -41.02 4.03
C ASP A 818 19.95 -40.62 4.79
N GLU A 819 20.02 -40.40 6.10
CA GLU A 819 18.88 -40.02 6.94
C GLU A 819 18.59 -38.52 6.79
N VAL A 820 17.34 -38.18 6.49
CA VAL A 820 16.86 -36.80 6.30
C VAL A 820 15.56 -36.62 7.03
N GLY A 821 15.42 -35.49 7.73
CA GLY A 821 14.27 -35.30 8.59
C GLY A 821 14.21 -33.95 9.25
N ASN A 822 13.18 -33.71 10.06
CA ASN A 822 13.04 -32.48 10.83
C ASN A 822 13.86 -32.57 12.12
N LEU A 823 14.50 -31.46 12.52
CA LEU A 823 15.10 -31.35 13.84
C LEU A 823 14.01 -31.36 14.91
N ALA A 824 14.22 -32.12 15.98
CA ALA A 824 13.37 -32.07 17.15
C ALA A 824 14.16 -32.11 18.47
N TYR A 825 13.55 -31.56 19.51
CA TYR A 825 14.02 -31.75 20.89
C TYR A 825 13.12 -32.76 21.59
N ASP A 826 13.68 -33.92 21.91
CA ASP A 826 13.06 -34.96 22.70
C ASP A 826 13.03 -34.51 24.16
N ILE A 827 11.87 -34.09 24.64
CA ILE A 827 11.70 -33.50 25.97
C ILE A 827 11.96 -34.55 27.05
N ARG A 828 11.56 -35.80 26.82
CA ARG A 828 11.67 -36.90 27.79
C ARG A 828 13.14 -37.28 28.00
N ASN A 829 13.90 -37.40 26.92
CA ASN A 829 15.31 -37.77 26.97
C ASN A 829 16.27 -36.57 27.04
N ARG A 830 15.74 -35.33 27.01
CA ARG A 830 16.47 -34.06 27.11
C ARG A 830 17.61 -33.93 26.09
N ARG A 831 17.36 -34.36 24.86
CA ARG A 831 18.35 -34.40 23.77
C ARG A 831 17.74 -33.94 22.45
N TRP A 832 18.60 -33.48 21.55
CA TRP A 832 18.23 -33.14 20.18
C TRP A 832 18.39 -34.35 19.27
N VAL A 833 17.43 -34.54 18.36
CA VAL A 833 17.36 -35.66 17.41
C VAL A 833 16.90 -35.17 16.04
N GLY A 834 17.13 -35.97 14.99
CA GLY A 834 16.41 -35.86 13.73
C GLY A 834 15.19 -36.78 13.74
N LEU A 835 14.02 -36.29 13.29
CA LEU A 835 12.82 -37.08 13.03
C LEU A 835 12.80 -37.49 11.58
N ALA A 836 12.89 -38.80 11.28
CA ALA A 836 12.87 -39.30 9.93
C ALA A 836 11.49 -39.06 9.30
N LEU A 837 11.35 -37.97 8.55
CA LEU A 837 10.12 -37.54 7.89
C LEU A 837 10.39 -37.37 6.40
N PRO A 838 10.25 -38.44 5.59
CA PRO A 838 10.40 -38.36 4.14
C PRO A 838 9.52 -37.26 3.54
N PHE A 839 9.98 -36.67 2.43
CA PHE A 839 9.30 -35.57 1.75
C PHE A 839 9.14 -35.91 0.28
N ASP A 840 7.91 -35.80 -0.23
CA ASP A 840 7.57 -36.16 -1.60
C ASP A 840 7.66 -35.00 -2.61
N GLY A 841 7.80 -33.76 -2.13
CA GLY A 841 8.00 -32.59 -2.98
C GLY A 841 9.45 -32.38 -3.43
N GLU A 842 9.63 -31.57 -4.48
CA GLU A 842 10.94 -31.33 -5.09
C GLU A 842 11.88 -30.48 -4.20
N GLU A 843 11.33 -29.54 -3.41
CA GLU A 843 12.09 -28.68 -2.50
C GLU A 843 12.09 -29.22 -1.06
N GLN A 844 12.93 -30.23 -0.77
CA GLN A 844 13.03 -30.80 0.59
C GLN A 844 13.60 -29.85 1.65
N TYR A 845 14.22 -28.74 1.23
CA TYR A 845 14.94 -27.78 2.08
C TYR A 845 15.78 -28.43 3.19
N ILE A 846 17.03 -28.75 2.90
CA ILE A 846 17.95 -29.38 3.86
C ILE A 846 19.09 -28.39 4.15
N THR A 847 19.36 -28.10 5.43
CA THR A 847 20.50 -27.24 5.80
C THR A 847 21.76 -28.06 6.06
N GLU A 848 22.87 -27.71 5.39
CA GLU A 848 24.15 -28.43 5.50
C GLU A 848 25.25 -27.66 6.28
N GLY A 849 25.00 -26.42 6.75
CA GLY A 849 26.05 -25.76 7.53
C GLY A 849 25.84 -24.35 8.07
N ARG A 850 24.88 -23.53 7.59
CA ARG A 850 24.62 -22.19 8.16
C ARG A 850 23.14 -21.79 8.04
N TYR A 851 22.43 -21.88 9.16
CA TYR A 851 20.98 -21.71 9.31
C TYR A 851 20.45 -20.27 9.09
N TRP A 852 21.30 -19.23 9.08
CA TRP A 852 20.85 -17.84 8.84
C TRP A 852 20.48 -17.55 7.37
N GLY A 853 20.68 -18.50 6.45
CA GLY A 853 20.48 -18.34 5.01
C GLY A 853 19.04 -18.47 4.50
N THR A 854 18.02 -18.58 5.36
CA THR A 854 16.62 -18.64 4.90
C THR A 854 16.19 -17.30 4.33
N ARG A 855 16.28 -17.15 3.00
CA ARG A 855 15.90 -15.92 2.29
C ARG A 855 14.37 -15.76 2.06
N HIS A 856 13.53 -16.57 2.71
CA HIS A 856 12.13 -16.75 2.35
C HIS A 856 11.22 -17.00 3.58
N THR A 857 9.93 -16.70 3.44
CA THR A 857 8.87 -17.00 4.43
C THR A 857 8.72 -18.49 4.61
N ARG A 858 8.70 -18.93 5.86
CA ARG A 858 8.45 -20.32 6.24
C ARG A 858 7.77 -20.30 7.59
N THR A 859 6.78 -21.16 7.78
CA THR A 859 6.09 -21.30 9.06
C THR A 859 5.85 -22.77 9.33
N LEU A 860 5.86 -23.16 10.61
CA LEU A 860 5.53 -24.51 11.07
C LEU A 860 4.44 -24.40 12.12
N HIS A 861 3.34 -25.11 11.92
CA HIS A 861 2.22 -25.18 12.85
C HIS A 861 1.80 -26.61 13.13
N TYR A 862 1.08 -26.80 14.22
CA TYR A 862 0.41 -28.06 14.54
C TYR A 862 -1.07 -27.77 14.76
N ASP A 863 -1.92 -28.45 13.98
CA ASP A 863 -3.35 -28.45 14.23
C ASP A 863 -3.71 -29.68 15.06
N GLN A 864 -4.10 -29.45 16.30
CA GLN A 864 -4.43 -30.51 17.25
C GLN A 864 -5.76 -31.21 16.94
N GLU A 865 -6.71 -30.54 16.29
CA GLU A 865 -8.01 -31.10 15.94
C GLU A 865 -7.91 -31.99 14.70
N LEU A 866 -7.14 -31.55 13.70
CA LEU A 866 -6.85 -32.32 12.49
C LEU A 866 -5.73 -33.35 12.69
N GLY A 867 -4.93 -33.21 13.76
CA GLY A 867 -3.80 -34.09 14.07
C GLY A 867 -2.68 -34.02 13.03
N VAL A 868 -2.41 -32.83 12.48
CA VAL A 868 -1.41 -32.63 11.40
C VAL A 868 -0.44 -31.51 11.69
N LEU A 869 0.83 -31.76 11.36
CA LEU A 869 1.84 -30.72 11.17
C LEU A 869 1.60 -30.02 9.83
N ILE A 870 1.82 -28.71 9.80
CA ILE A 870 1.61 -27.85 8.63
C ILE A 870 2.89 -27.06 8.39
N PHE A 871 3.47 -27.22 7.20
CA PHE A 871 4.68 -26.54 6.79
C PHE A 871 4.39 -25.70 5.54
N HIS A 872 4.63 -24.40 5.61
CA HIS A 872 4.61 -23.54 4.43
C HIS A 872 6.02 -23.38 3.83
N PHE A 873 6.19 -23.79 2.57
CA PHE A 873 7.44 -23.79 1.83
C PHE A 873 7.70 -22.46 1.12
N THR A 874 8.92 -22.31 0.60
CA THR A 874 9.35 -21.06 -0.05
C THR A 874 8.82 -20.90 -1.46
N SER A 875 8.45 -22.01 -2.08
CA SER A 875 7.69 -22.14 -3.32
C SER A 875 6.23 -21.70 -3.22
N ASP A 876 5.77 -21.28 -2.02
CA ASP A 876 4.34 -21.10 -1.65
C ASP A 876 3.53 -22.41 -1.67
N GLU A 877 4.20 -23.57 -1.67
CA GLU A 877 3.59 -24.87 -1.43
C GLU A 877 3.32 -25.06 0.07
N ILE A 878 2.31 -25.87 0.40
CA ILE A 878 1.97 -26.21 1.78
C ILE A 878 2.04 -27.72 1.91
N GLY A 879 2.97 -28.19 2.75
CA GLY A 879 3.05 -29.59 3.11
C GLY A 879 2.37 -29.86 4.43
N VAL A 880 1.81 -31.06 4.56
CA VAL A 880 1.24 -31.56 5.81
C VAL A 880 1.79 -32.94 6.13
N ALA A 881 1.87 -33.26 7.42
CA ALA A 881 2.31 -34.57 7.90
C ALA A 881 1.51 -34.98 9.14
N ARG A 882 1.13 -36.25 9.21
CA ARG A 882 0.55 -36.86 10.41
C ARG A 882 1.63 -37.68 11.11
N LEU A 883 1.80 -37.48 12.41
CA LEU A 883 2.80 -38.19 13.19
C LEU A 883 2.17 -39.37 13.92
N ASP A 884 2.77 -40.54 13.78
CA ASP A 884 2.41 -41.76 14.49
C ASP A 884 3.59 -42.19 15.37
N PRO A 885 3.48 -42.07 16.71
CA PRO A 885 4.57 -42.37 17.64
C PRO A 885 5.05 -43.83 17.56
N ASP A 886 4.20 -44.78 17.16
CA ASP A 886 4.54 -46.20 17.18
C ASP A 886 5.46 -46.59 16.00
N SER A 887 5.43 -45.81 14.93
CA SER A 887 6.23 -46.02 13.72
C SER A 887 7.22 -44.89 13.44
N LEU A 888 7.34 -43.90 14.33
CA LEU A 888 8.22 -42.75 14.14
C LEU A 888 9.67 -43.10 14.43
N GLU A 889 10.52 -43.02 13.41
CA GLU A 889 11.96 -43.23 13.54
C GLU A 889 12.69 -41.92 13.85
N THR A 890 13.74 -42.03 14.69
CA THR A 890 14.63 -40.91 15.01
C THR A 890 16.07 -41.27 14.71
N PHE A 891 16.88 -40.27 14.37
CA PHE A 891 18.30 -40.44 14.09
C PHE A 891 19.17 -39.42 14.82
N GLU A 892 20.44 -39.76 15.02
CA GLU A 892 21.41 -38.88 15.66
C GLU A 892 21.79 -37.72 14.75
N LEU A 893 21.99 -36.55 15.34
CA LEU A 893 22.43 -35.37 14.60
C LEU A 893 23.88 -35.51 14.15
N PRO A 894 24.27 -34.91 13.00
CA PRO A 894 25.65 -34.95 12.53
C PRO A 894 26.59 -34.35 13.58
N GLU A 895 27.74 -34.98 13.81
CA GLU A 895 28.79 -34.43 14.66
C GLU A 895 29.24 -33.07 14.08
N GLN A 896 29.05 -31.99 14.84
CA GLN A 896 29.50 -30.67 14.40
C GLN A 896 31.03 -30.62 14.44
N GLY A 897 31.67 -30.78 13.28
CA GLY A 897 33.09 -30.45 13.12
C GLY A 897 33.30 -28.98 13.49
N GLY A 898 34.11 -28.72 14.52
CA GLY A 898 34.43 -27.37 14.94
C GLY A 898 35.09 -26.60 13.79
N SER A 899 34.47 -25.50 13.36
CA SER A 899 35.12 -24.45 12.57
C SER A 899 34.77 -23.07 13.11
#